data_AF-A0A533UYV7-F1
#
_entry.id   AF-A0A533UYV7-F1
#
_cell.length_a   1.000
_cell.length_b   1.000
_cell.length_c   1.000
_cell.angle_alpha   90.00
_cell.angle_beta   90.00
_cell.angle_gamma   90.00
#
_symmetry.space_group_name_H-M   'P 1'
#
loop_
_entity.id
_entity.type
_entity.pdbx_description
1 polymer ?
#
loop_
_entity_poly.entity_id
_entity_poly.type
_entity_poly.pdbx_seq_one_letter_code
_entity_poly.pdbx_strand_id
1 'polypeptide(L)'
;MKFLPFKEARDFVHELGLKSSKDWRKFCKSEAKPADIPNSPDDVYREEWINWGDWLGTGVIATTKRTYKTFEEARQFVRTLGLKNSVQWKNYYKSKDRPADIPSSPENVYQEQWISLGDWLGTGTVATKDRQFRSFIDARMFVRRLGLQNQIDWTNFCKSKDKPADIPNSPVAVYEDHWISWPDWLGYEEKFLTVEKVKELLRDLIRSRIIEQWDEAVLYSFLLRRGLLNLSSNRHSAFFRNLIKASRTERGRNLIEQYANSEEQIPPDLSNITSTVSSPSEEIETISESGLPGIVKPNDPLDYQDGLSVEQILSHTDILESINVDEEAMQFYLDYSVDEIWKCAFKNEHETVRKLKLADKNGNKYHDMVIDIFLEDYQGSTELKIPPGYLFPFPPTLMQRYVAYKVTNLPYFGNFSGTGAGKTLSAILASRAIDSKITVIVCPNDVVEQWKRNILDTFPNSKVVTGKDAFYLQYSEKEFQYAVLNYDKFSQDESPNLILTLSKHRIDFVILDEVHFTKIRNEEEISQRRKNLDGLMTGVRRKNPDAKVLGLSATPVVNNLREGRSLLELISGKVYDDVAVRPTIPNAVTLYEKLSTISVRELPTYFADIDTHTIDVTAKKPPEISIRHLKSNPLAIEKFLTDARIPQIIKLIDGQTIIYTEYVEDIVQNLSKAVDNAGYSYALYTGYDRSGL
;
A
#
# COMPACT_ATOMS: atom_id res chain seq x y z
N MET A 1 -8.80 -5.08 -98.59
CA MET A 1 -7.71 -4.80 -97.62
C MET A 1 -6.97 -6.09 -97.36
N LYS A 2 -5.64 -6.06 -97.28
CA LYS A 2 -4.81 -7.21 -96.95
C LYS A 2 -4.30 -6.99 -95.52
N PHE A 3 -4.63 -7.88 -94.59
CA PHE A 3 -4.21 -7.79 -93.18
C PHE A 3 -2.80 -8.36 -93.00
N LEU A 4 -2.09 -7.91 -91.96
CA LEU A 4 -0.77 -8.45 -91.59
C LEU A 4 -0.88 -9.95 -91.23
N PRO A 5 0.18 -10.75 -91.43
CA PRO A 5 0.23 -12.14 -90.93
C PRO A 5 0.01 -12.20 -89.41
N PHE A 6 -0.63 -13.28 -88.91
CA PHE A 6 -1.03 -13.39 -87.50
C PHE A 6 0.11 -13.12 -86.52
N LYS A 7 1.30 -13.65 -86.79
CA LYS A 7 2.47 -13.47 -85.93
C LYS A 7 2.91 -12.00 -85.83
N GLU A 8 3.04 -11.31 -86.96
CA GLU A 8 3.45 -9.90 -86.99
C GLU A 8 2.39 -8.99 -86.35
N ALA A 9 1.11 -9.26 -86.62
CA ALA A 9 0.01 -8.54 -86.02
C ALA A 9 -0.03 -8.79 -84.49
N ARG A 10 0.17 -10.02 -84.03
CA ARG A 10 0.19 -10.38 -82.61
C ARG A 10 1.37 -9.73 -81.87
N ASP A 11 2.56 -9.75 -82.44
CA ASP A 11 3.75 -9.15 -81.84
C ASP A 11 3.55 -7.63 -81.65
N PHE A 12 2.95 -6.95 -82.64
CA PHE A 12 2.52 -5.55 -82.51
C PHE A 12 1.50 -5.36 -81.37
N VAL A 13 0.50 -6.23 -81.25
CA VAL A 13 -0.49 -6.13 -80.17
C VAL A 13 0.12 -6.36 -78.79
N HIS A 14 1.14 -7.21 -78.68
CA HIS A 14 1.87 -7.42 -77.42
C HIS A 14 2.61 -6.15 -76.98
N GLU A 15 3.21 -5.41 -77.91
CA GLU A 15 3.89 -4.14 -77.63
C GLU A 15 2.94 -3.06 -77.08
N LEU A 16 1.66 -3.10 -77.45
CA LEU A 16 0.64 -2.16 -76.93
C LEU A 16 0.31 -2.39 -75.45
N GLY A 17 0.67 -3.54 -74.87
CA GLY A 17 0.51 -3.83 -73.44
C GLY A 17 -0.93 -3.89 -72.92
N LEU A 18 -1.92 -4.04 -73.81
CA LEU A 18 -3.35 -4.05 -73.49
C LEU A 18 -3.72 -5.23 -72.57
N LYS A 19 -4.56 -5.00 -71.56
CA LYS A 19 -4.85 -5.99 -70.50
C LYS A 19 -6.15 -6.76 -70.67
N SER A 20 -7.04 -6.31 -71.56
CA SER A 20 -8.35 -6.94 -71.75
C SER A 20 -8.91 -6.77 -73.16
N SER A 21 -9.87 -7.63 -73.54
CA SER A 21 -10.60 -7.51 -74.80
C SER A 21 -11.44 -6.22 -74.89
N LYS A 22 -11.78 -5.60 -73.75
CA LYS A 22 -12.41 -4.28 -73.70
C LYS A 22 -11.43 -3.18 -74.12
N ASP A 23 -10.19 -3.26 -73.65
CA ASP A 23 -9.12 -2.32 -74.03
C ASP A 23 -8.78 -2.47 -75.52
N TRP A 24 -8.77 -3.71 -76.03
CA TRP A 24 -8.65 -3.99 -77.45
C TRP A 24 -9.74 -3.31 -78.28
N ARG A 25 -11.02 -3.48 -77.91
CA ARG A 25 -12.13 -2.83 -78.62
C ARG A 25 -12.06 -1.30 -78.56
N LYS A 26 -11.50 -0.74 -77.49
CA LYS A 26 -11.29 0.72 -77.37
C LYS A 26 -10.16 1.18 -78.29
N PHE A 27 -9.03 0.46 -78.31
CA PHE A 27 -7.93 0.70 -79.24
C PHE A 27 -8.41 0.63 -80.69
N CYS A 28 -9.22 -0.37 -81.04
CA CYS A 28 -9.73 -0.52 -82.40
C CYS A 28 -10.63 0.63 -82.88
N LYS A 29 -11.21 1.42 -81.95
CA LYS A 29 -12.03 2.59 -82.24
C LYS A 29 -11.21 3.89 -82.29
N SER A 30 -9.93 3.84 -81.96
CA SER A 30 -9.04 5.01 -82.00
C SER A 30 -8.42 5.17 -83.38
N GLU A 31 -8.05 6.41 -83.72
CA GLU A 31 -7.32 6.70 -84.97
C GLU A 31 -5.90 6.10 -85.00
N ALA A 32 -5.41 5.59 -83.85
CA ALA A 32 -4.11 4.96 -83.72
C ALA A 32 -4.07 3.50 -84.22
N LYS A 33 -5.21 2.90 -84.61
CA LYS A 33 -5.23 1.53 -85.14
C LYS A 33 -4.78 1.51 -86.60
N PRO A 34 -3.68 0.81 -86.95
CA PRO A 34 -3.28 0.62 -88.34
C PRO A 34 -4.38 -0.06 -89.18
N ALA A 35 -4.52 0.30 -90.45
CA ALA A 35 -5.57 -0.21 -91.33
C ALA A 35 -5.43 -1.71 -91.64
N ASP A 36 -4.23 -2.24 -91.50
CA ASP A 36 -3.81 -3.63 -91.72
C ASP A 36 -3.92 -4.54 -90.48
N ILE A 37 -4.39 -3.99 -89.35
CA ILE A 37 -4.76 -4.76 -88.15
C ILE A 37 -6.29 -4.94 -88.07
N PRO A 38 -6.80 -6.18 -87.99
CA PRO A 38 -8.25 -6.42 -87.97
C PRO A 38 -8.90 -6.06 -86.63
N ASN A 39 -10.16 -5.62 -86.66
CA ASN A 39 -10.94 -5.34 -85.45
C ASN A 39 -11.36 -6.62 -84.71
N SER A 40 -11.63 -7.68 -85.47
CA SER A 40 -12.01 -9.02 -84.99
C SER A 40 -10.92 -10.02 -85.39
N PRO A 41 -9.77 -10.05 -84.68
CA PRO A 41 -8.65 -10.92 -85.03
C PRO A 41 -8.99 -12.41 -84.86
N ASP A 42 -9.94 -12.75 -84.00
CA ASP A 42 -10.46 -14.11 -83.81
C ASP A 42 -11.21 -14.65 -85.03
N ASP A 43 -11.82 -13.78 -85.82
CA ASP A 43 -12.45 -14.15 -87.08
C ASP A 43 -11.46 -14.16 -88.25
N VAL A 44 -10.54 -13.20 -88.30
CA VAL A 44 -9.59 -13.04 -89.41
C VAL A 44 -8.47 -14.10 -89.35
N TYR A 45 -7.98 -14.42 -88.15
CA TYR A 45 -6.92 -15.39 -87.93
C TYR A 45 -7.45 -16.70 -87.35
N ARG A 46 -8.67 -17.09 -87.72
CA ARG A 46 -9.41 -18.21 -87.10
C ARG A 46 -8.60 -19.51 -86.98
N GLU A 47 -7.81 -19.85 -88.00
CA GLU A 47 -6.98 -21.07 -88.03
C GLU A 47 -5.75 -21.00 -87.09
N GLU A 48 -5.28 -19.79 -86.78
CA GLU A 48 -4.10 -19.53 -85.92
C GLU A 48 -4.49 -19.00 -84.52
N TRP A 49 -5.78 -18.70 -84.31
CA TRP A 49 -6.28 -18.07 -83.10
C TRP A 49 -6.38 -19.05 -81.92
N ILE A 50 -5.66 -18.75 -80.84
CA ILE A 50 -5.67 -19.57 -79.62
C ILE A 50 -6.73 -19.06 -78.64
N ASN A 51 -6.56 -17.84 -78.14
CA ASN A 51 -7.52 -17.13 -77.29
C ASN A 51 -7.10 -15.65 -77.14
N TRP A 52 -7.97 -14.85 -76.51
CA TRP A 52 -7.69 -13.44 -76.21
C TRP A 52 -6.45 -13.22 -75.32
N GLY A 53 -6.10 -14.18 -74.46
CA GLY A 53 -4.90 -14.11 -73.63
C GLY A 53 -3.61 -14.23 -74.44
N ASP A 54 -3.60 -15.08 -75.48
CA ASP A 54 -2.50 -15.21 -76.45
C ASP A 54 -2.39 -13.96 -77.32
N TRP A 55 -3.50 -13.47 -77.87
CA TRP A 55 -3.51 -12.28 -78.72
C TRP A 55 -3.04 -11.01 -78.00
N LEU A 56 -3.43 -10.82 -76.74
CA LEU A 56 -3.08 -9.64 -75.95
C LEU A 56 -1.77 -9.79 -75.15
N GLY A 57 -1.12 -10.95 -75.20
CA GLY A 57 0.13 -11.21 -74.46
C GLY A 57 -0.05 -11.27 -72.94
N THR A 58 -1.25 -11.56 -72.44
CA THR A 58 -1.56 -11.59 -71.00
C THR A 58 -1.48 -12.99 -70.40
N GLY A 59 -1.54 -14.05 -71.23
CA GLY A 59 -1.55 -15.45 -70.78
C GLY A 59 -2.81 -15.87 -70.02
N VAL A 60 -3.85 -15.03 -69.98
CA VAL A 60 -5.08 -15.31 -69.22
C VAL A 60 -6.00 -16.27 -69.99
N ILE A 61 -6.21 -17.46 -69.43
CA ILE A 61 -7.20 -18.44 -69.93
C ILE A 61 -8.57 -18.13 -69.33
N ALA A 62 -9.59 -18.06 -70.19
CA ALA A 62 -10.99 -17.87 -69.80
C ALA A 62 -11.46 -18.95 -68.82
N THR A 63 -12.20 -18.56 -67.78
CA THR A 63 -12.62 -19.45 -66.67
C THR A 63 -13.38 -20.69 -67.16
N THR A 64 -14.12 -20.59 -68.26
CA THR A 64 -14.90 -21.66 -68.89
C THR A 64 -14.05 -22.69 -69.66
N LYS A 65 -12.78 -22.40 -69.93
CA LYS A 65 -11.84 -23.30 -70.62
C LYS A 65 -10.76 -23.86 -69.69
N ARG A 66 -10.85 -23.63 -68.37
CA ARG A 66 -9.89 -24.16 -67.39
C ARG A 66 -10.30 -25.58 -66.99
N THR A 67 -9.41 -26.54 -67.21
CA THR A 67 -9.55 -27.90 -66.70
C THR A 67 -8.79 -28.01 -65.39
N TYR A 68 -9.49 -28.26 -64.28
CA TYR A 68 -8.88 -28.45 -62.96
C TYR A 68 -8.60 -29.93 -62.70
N LYS A 69 -7.58 -30.23 -61.89
CA LYS A 69 -7.36 -31.58 -61.36
C LYS A 69 -8.58 -32.05 -60.56
N THR A 70 -8.70 -33.36 -60.36
CA THR A 70 -9.71 -33.89 -59.44
C THR A 70 -9.47 -33.38 -58.01
N PHE A 71 -10.50 -33.39 -57.16
CA PHE A 71 -10.39 -32.92 -55.77
C PHE A 71 -9.23 -33.60 -55.03
N GLU A 72 -9.09 -34.91 -55.18
CA GLU A 72 -8.09 -35.69 -54.44
C GLU A 72 -6.67 -35.41 -54.92
N GLU A 73 -6.44 -35.31 -56.24
CA GLU A 73 -5.13 -34.95 -56.79
C GLU A 73 -4.73 -33.52 -56.42
N ALA A 74 -5.67 -32.58 -56.48
CA ALA A 74 -5.43 -31.19 -56.11
C ALA A 74 -5.17 -31.04 -54.60
N ARG A 75 -5.90 -31.77 -53.76
CA ARG A 75 -5.73 -31.82 -52.30
C ARG A 75 -4.39 -32.42 -51.90
N GLN A 76 -3.98 -33.52 -52.53
CA GLN A 76 -2.66 -34.12 -52.30
C GLN A 76 -1.55 -33.14 -52.66
N PHE A 77 -1.64 -32.49 -53.83
CA PHE A 77 -0.68 -31.46 -54.22
C PHE A 77 -0.62 -30.30 -53.21
N VAL A 78 -1.77 -29.74 -52.83
CA VAL A 78 -1.81 -28.61 -51.89
C VAL A 78 -1.22 -28.97 -50.52
N ARG A 79 -1.39 -30.22 -50.07
CA ARG A 79 -0.77 -30.71 -48.83
C ARG A 79 0.75 -30.78 -48.90
N THR A 80 1.33 -31.05 -50.08
CA THR A 80 2.81 -31.02 -50.24
C THR A 80 3.41 -29.64 -50.01
N LEU A 81 2.61 -28.56 -50.13
CA LEU A 81 3.06 -27.18 -49.93
C LEU A 81 3.20 -26.79 -48.46
N GLY A 82 2.69 -27.60 -47.52
CA GLY A 82 2.85 -27.37 -46.08
C GLY A 82 2.20 -26.08 -45.53
N LEU A 83 1.19 -25.55 -46.22
CA LEU A 83 0.50 -24.31 -45.85
C LEU A 83 -0.37 -24.53 -44.58
N LYS A 84 -0.31 -23.60 -43.63
CA LYS A 84 -0.88 -23.79 -42.28
C LYS A 84 -2.20 -23.05 -42.03
N ASN A 85 -2.54 -22.03 -42.82
CA ASN A 85 -3.71 -21.19 -42.55
C ASN A 85 -4.24 -20.47 -43.81
N SER A 86 -5.38 -19.79 -43.66
CA SER A 86 -6.08 -19.09 -44.74
C SER A 86 -5.28 -17.94 -45.35
N VAL A 87 -4.43 -17.26 -44.57
CA VAL A 87 -3.57 -16.19 -45.07
C VAL A 87 -2.50 -16.75 -46.01
N GLN A 88 -1.88 -17.86 -45.62
CA GLN A 88 -0.88 -18.54 -46.45
C GLN A 88 -1.50 -19.10 -47.74
N TRP A 89 -2.69 -19.70 -47.67
CA TRP A 89 -3.44 -20.09 -48.88
C TRP A 89 -3.72 -18.90 -49.79
N LYS A 90 -4.13 -17.75 -49.21
CA LYS A 90 -4.44 -16.54 -49.95
C LYS A 90 -3.24 -15.92 -50.66
N ASN A 91 -2.07 -15.99 -50.03
CA ASN A 91 -0.84 -15.52 -50.63
C ASN A 91 -0.36 -16.47 -51.73
N TYR A 92 -0.45 -17.78 -51.51
CA TYR A 92 -0.07 -18.79 -52.48
C TYR A 92 -0.91 -18.72 -53.76
N TYR A 93 -2.25 -18.67 -53.68
CA TYR A 93 -3.06 -18.69 -54.91
C TYR A 93 -2.89 -17.44 -55.78
N LYS A 94 -2.42 -16.33 -55.19
CA LYS A 94 -2.12 -15.07 -55.87
C LYS A 94 -0.71 -15.03 -56.47
N SER A 95 0.18 -15.96 -56.11
CA SER A 95 1.53 -16.00 -56.67
C SER A 95 1.51 -16.58 -58.08
N LYS A 96 2.60 -16.38 -58.83
CA LYS A 96 2.80 -16.98 -60.16
C LYS A 96 3.07 -18.48 -60.08
N ASP A 97 3.23 -19.03 -58.89
CA ASP A 97 3.63 -20.42 -58.65
C ASP A 97 2.44 -21.38 -58.53
N ARG A 98 1.20 -20.86 -58.56
CA ARG A 98 0.00 -21.69 -58.58
C ARG A 98 -0.17 -22.32 -59.97
N PRO A 99 -0.17 -23.66 -60.09
CA PRO A 99 -0.48 -24.34 -61.35
C PRO A 99 -1.87 -23.94 -61.88
N ALA A 100 -2.00 -23.84 -63.20
CA ALA A 100 -3.25 -23.41 -63.84
C ALA A 100 -4.43 -24.37 -63.55
N ASP A 101 -4.13 -25.64 -63.23
CA ASP A 101 -5.06 -26.72 -62.93
C ASP A 101 -5.41 -26.86 -61.44
N ILE A 102 -4.92 -25.97 -60.56
CA ILE A 102 -5.33 -25.86 -59.15
C ILE A 102 -6.23 -24.63 -58.97
N PRO A 103 -7.49 -24.77 -58.50
CA PRO A 103 -8.40 -23.64 -58.38
C PRO A 103 -7.99 -22.68 -57.24
N SER A 104 -8.23 -21.38 -57.43
CA SER A 104 -8.03 -20.37 -56.38
C SER A 104 -9.11 -20.41 -55.29
N SER A 105 -10.30 -20.89 -55.66
CA SER A 105 -11.47 -21.06 -54.79
C SER A 105 -11.94 -22.53 -54.87
N PRO A 106 -11.23 -23.47 -54.23
CA PRO A 106 -11.58 -24.88 -54.26
C PRO A 106 -12.99 -25.16 -53.69
N GLU A 107 -13.48 -24.34 -52.76
CA GLU A 107 -14.83 -24.42 -52.22
C GLU A 107 -15.92 -24.27 -53.27
N ASN A 108 -15.66 -23.51 -54.34
CA ASN A 108 -16.61 -23.30 -55.43
C ASN A 108 -16.48 -24.36 -56.54
N VAL A 109 -15.31 -24.99 -56.67
CA VAL A 109 -15.00 -25.97 -57.72
C VAL A 109 -15.33 -27.39 -57.27
N TYR A 110 -15.11 -27.71 -55.99
CA TYR A 110 -15.29 -29.04 -55.41
C TYR A 110 -16.41 -29.04 -54.36
N GLN A 111 -17.53 -28.39 -54.67
CA GLN A 111 -18.62 -28.11 -53.70
C GLN A 111 -19.11 -29.37 -52.98
N GLU A 112 -19.23 -30.51 -53.68
CA GLU A 112 -19.73 -31.76 -53.10
C GLU A 112 -18.70 -32.48 -52.23
N GLN A 113 -17.40 -32.27 -52.47
CA GLN A 113 -16.30 -32.90 -51.72
C GLN A 113 -15.66 -31.97 -50.68
N TRP A 114 -16.04 -30.70 -50.66
CA TRP A 114 -15.43 -29.68 -49.81
C TRP A 114 -15.92 -29.79 -48.36
N ILE A 115 -15.01 -30.10 -47.45
CA ILE A 115 -15.30 -30.18 -46.01
C ILE A 115 -14.96 -28.85 -45.32
N SER A 116 -13.70 -28.44 -45.41
CA SER A 116 -13.23 -27.17 -44.86
C SER A 116 -11.85 -26.84 -45.42
N LEU A 117 -11.42 -25.59 -45.23
CA LEU A 117 -10.06 -25.20 -45.55
C LEU A 117 -9.01 -25.97 -44.72
N GLY A 118 -9.34 -26.36 -43.48
CA GLY A 118 -8.47 -27.17 -42.65
C GLY A 118 -8.27 -28.59 -43.20
N ASP A 119 -9.31 -29.17 -43.80
CA ASP A 119 -9.20 -30.45 -44.52
C ASP A 119 -8.36 -30.32 -45.79
N TRP A 120 -8.65 -29.28 -46.58
CA TRP A 120 -7.95 -29.00 -47.84
C TRP A 120 -6.44 -28.83 -47.65
N LEU A 121 -6.03 -28.08 -46.62
CA LEU A 121 -4.63 -27.85 -46.30
C LEU A 121 -3.97 -29.00 -45.52
N GLY A 122 -4.76 -29.96 -45.02
CA GLY A 122 -4.26 -31.08 -44.20
C GLY A 122 -3.89 -30.70 -42.76
N THR A 123 -4.45 -29.61 -42.22
CA THR A 123 -4.16 -29.14 -40.85
C THR A 123 -5.15 -29.64 -39.80
N GLY A 124 -6.27 -30.27 -40.20
CA GLY A 124 -7.28 -30.80 -39.30
C GLY A 124 -8.01 -29.75 -38.44
N THR A 125 -7.87 -28.46 -38.78
CA THR A 125 -8.42 -27.36 -37.97
C THR A 125 -9.91 -27.14 -38.25
N VAL A 126 -10.76 -27.32 -37.23
CA VAL A 126 -12.21 -27.03 -37.28
C VAL A 126 -12.49 -25.58 -36.88
N ALA A 127 -13.35 -24.90 -37.64
CA ALA A 127 -13.75 -23.51 -37.40
C ALA A 127 -14.43 -23.36 -36.03
N THR A 128 -14.14 -22.27 -35.30
CA THR A 128 -14.60 -22.05 -33.92
C THR A 128 -16.12 -22.10 -33.77
N LYS A 129 -16.87 -21.64 -34.79
CA LYS A 129 -18.33 -21.63 -34.83
C LYS A 129 -18.98 -23.02 -34.95
N ASP A 130 -18.23 -24.02 -35.40
CA ASP A 130 -18.72 -25.37 -35.66
C ASP A 130 -18.28 -26.37 -34.55
N ARG A 131 -17.69 -25.86 -33.45
CA ARG A 131 -17.26 -26.67 -32.30
C ARG A 131 -18.42 -26.86 -31.34
N GLN A 132 -18.85 -28.11 -31.15
CA GLN A 132 -19.76 -28.48 -30.07
C GLN A 132 -18.96 -28.76 -28.79
N PHE A 133 -19.14 -27.92 -27.77
CA PHE A 133 -18.57 -28.15 -26.44
C PHE A 133 -19.56 -28.91 -25.56
N ARG A 134 -19.04 -29.77 -24.68
CA ARG A 134 -19.90 -30.47 -23.71
C ARG A 134 -20.47 -29.50 -22.68
N SER A 135 -21.48 -29.92 -21.93
CA SER A 135 -22.11 -29.08 -20.90
C SER A 135 -21.09 -28.61 -19.85
N PHE A 136 -21.33 -27.44 -19.23
CA PHE A 136 -20.44 -26.92 -18.19
C PHE A 136 -20.20 -27.94 -17.07
N ILE A 137 -21.25 -28.66 -16.65
CA ILE A 137 -21.18 -29.65 -15.58
C ILE A 137 -20.29 -30.84 -15.98
N ASP A 138 -20.47 -31.38 -17.18
CA ASP A 138 -19.69 -32.53 -17.67
C ASP A 138 -18.23 -32.15 -17.98
N ALA A 139 -18.02 -30.93 -18.49
CA ALA A 139 -16.69 -30.37 -18.71
C ALA A 139 -15.95 -30.20 -17.39
N ARG A 140 -16.59 -29.57 -16.41
CA ARG A 140 -16.03 -29.39 -15.07
C ARG A 140 -15.71 -30.72 -14.40
N MET A 141 -16.61 -31.70 -14.43
CA MET A 141 -16.35 -33.04 -13.88
C MET A 141 -15.14 -33.72 -14.53
N PHE A 142 -15.00 -33.60 -15.84
CA PHE A 142 -13.84 -34.13 -16.56
C PHE A 142 -12.55 -33.42 -16.15
N VAL A 143 -12.55 -32.09 -16.12
CA VAL A 143 -11.37 -31.29 -15.79
C VAL A 143 -10.89 -31.55 -14.35
N ARG A 144 -11.82 -31.69 -13.40
CA ARG A 144 -11.48 -32.03 -12.01
C ARG A 144 -10.79 -33.38 -11.87
N ARG A 145 -11.14 -34.37 -12.70
CA ARG A 145 -10.47 -35.69 -12.71
C ARG A 145 -9.02 -35.63 -13.17
N LEU A 146 -8.60 -34.55 -13.84
CA LEU A 146 -7.21 -34.37 -14.30
C LEU A 146 -6.27 -33.94 -13.17
N GLY A 147 -6.79 -33.43 -12.04
CA GLY A 147 -5.97 -33.04 -10.88
C GLY A 147 -5.04 -31.85 -11.10
N LEU A 148 -5.38 -30.94 -12.02
CA LEU A 148 -4.57 -29.76 -12.36
C LEU A 148 -4.62 -28.73 -11.21
N GLN A 149 -3.49 -28.10 -10.87
CA GLN A 149 -3.37 -27.31 -9.64
C GLN A 149 -3.47 -25.79 -9.86
N ASN A 150 -3.38 -25.33 -11.12
CA ASN A 150 -3.38 -23.90 -11.45
C ASN A 150 -3.67 -23.66 -12.94
N GLN A 151 -3.79 -22.38 -13.32
CA GLN A 151 -4.05 -21.96 -14.71
C GLN A 151 -2.89 -22.29 -15.67
N ILE A 152 -1.66 -22.40 -15.18
CA ILE A 152 -0.50 -22.79 -16.00
C ILE A 152 -0.63 -24.27 -16.39
N ASP A 153 -1.01 -25.13 -15.45
CA ASP A 153 -1.29 -26.55 -15.69
C ASP A 153 -2.44 -26.72 -16.69
N TRP A 154 -3.51 -25.92 -16.54
CA TRP A 154 -4.60 -25.86 -17.52
C TRP A 154 -4.13 -25.48 -18.92
N THR A 155 -3.28 -24.46 -19.02
CA THR A 155 -2.74 -23.98 -20.30
C THR A 155 -1.84 -25.04 -20.95
N ASN A 156 -1.06 -25.75 -20.15
CA ASN A 156 -0.18 -26.82 -20.61
C ASN A 156 -0.99 -28.05 -21.05
N PHE A 157 -2.00 -28.45 -20.28
CA PHE A 157 -2.96 -29.47 -20.69
C PHE A 157 -3.65 -29.09 -22.00
N CYS A 158 -4.06 -27.82 -22.16
CA CYS A 158 -4.73 -27.38 -23.38
C CYS A 158 -3.84 -27.44 -24.64
N LYS A 159 -2.52 -27.47 -24.47
CA LYS A 159 -1.53 -27.63 -25.54
C LYS A 159 -1.16 -29.09 -25.80
N SER A 160 -1.53 -30.02 -24.92
CA SER A 160 -1.22 -31.43 -25.08
C SER A 160 -2.17 -32.11 -26.08
N LYS A 161 -1.79 -33.31 -26.54
CA LYS A 161 -2.63 -34.13 -27.42
C LYS A 161 -3.78 -34.82 -26.68
N ASP A 162 -3.80 -34.73 -25.35
CA ASP A 162 -4.75 -35.44 -24.48
C ASP A 162 -6.03 -34.62 -24.22
N LYS A 163 -6.06 -33.35 -24.63
CA LYS A 163 -7.24 -32.49 -24.50
C LYS A 163 -8.34 -32.95 -25.47
N PRO A 164 -9.52 -33.37 -24.98
CA PRO A 164 -10.65 -33.68 -25.85
C PRO A 164 -11.09 -32.49 -26.71
N ALA A 165 -11.61 -32.76 -27.90
CA ALA A 165 -12.03 -31.72 -28.84
C ALA A 165 -13.22 -30.89 -28.34
N ASP A 166 -14.06 -31.48 -27.48
CA ASP A 166 -15.26 -30.91 -26.89
C ASP A 166 -15.00 -30.18 -25.55
N ILE A 167 -13.74 -30.05 -25.14
CA ILE A 167 -13.31 -29.20 -24.01
C ILE A 167 -12.72 -27.89 -24.56
N PRO A 168 -13.25 -26.72 -24.17
CA PRO A 168 -12.79 -25.44 -24.69
C PRO A 168 -11.43 -25.04 -24.10
N ASN A 169 -10.61 -24.32 -24.87
CA ASN A 169 -9.36 -23.75 -24.38
C ASN A 169 -9.61 -22.55 -23.44
N SER A 170 -10.66 -21.78 -23.71
CA SER A 170 -11.12 -20.66 -22.90
C SER A 170 -12.50 -20.99 -22.32
N PRO A 171 -12.57 -21.71 -21.19
CA PRO A 171 -13.85 -22.04 -20.56
C PRO A 171 -14.58 -20.79 -20.05
N VAL A 172 -13.84 -19.73 -19.69
CA VAL A 172 -14.41 -18.42 -19.30
C VAL A 172 -15.32 -17.86 -20.39
N ALA A 173 -14.89 -17.93 -21.66
CA ALA A 173 -15.64 -17.36 -22.79
C ALA A 173 -16.76 -18.29 -23.29
N VAL A 174 -16.64 -19.60 -23.07
CA VAL A 174 -17.62 -20.58 -23.56
C VAL A 174 -18.74 -20.83 -22.55
N TYR A 175 -18.44 -20.70 -21.26
CA TYR A 175 -19.39 -20.92 -20.17
C TYR A 175 -19.67 -19.64 -19.39
N GLU A 176 -19.63 -18.47 -20.04
CA GLU A 176 -19.76 -17.15 -19.42
C GLU A 176 -20.88 -17.09 -18.36
N ASP A 177 -22.09 -17.53 -18.71
CA ASP A 177 -23.25 -17.53 -17.81
C ASP A 177 -23.16 -18.48 -16.62
N HIS A 178 -22.26 -19.47 -16.67
CA HIS A 178 -22.10 -20.52 -15.65
C HIS A 178 -20.72 -20.48 -14.99
N TRP A 179 -19.85 -19.55 -15.40
CA TRP A 179 -18.47 -19.48 -14.98
C TRP A 179 -18.36 -18.84 -13.60
N ILE A 180 -17.67 -19.51 -12.68
CA ILE A 180 -17.50 -19.04 -11.30
C ILE A 180 -16.08 -18.50 -11.10
N SER A 181 -15.09 -19.39 -11.21
CA SER A 181 -13.67 -19.04 -11.02
C SER A 181 -12.77 -20.18 -11.49
N TRP A 182 -11.45 -19.91 -11.59
CA TRP A 182 -10.45 -20.94 -11.89
C TRP A 182 -10.39 -22.07 -10.84
N PRO A 183 -10.44 -21.80 -9.53
CA PRO A 183 -10.56 -22.85 -8.50
C PRO A 183 -11.79 -23.75 -8.68
N ASP A 184 -12.98 -23.19 -8.97
CA ASP A 184 -14.18 -24.02 -9.21
C ASP A 184 -14.01 -24.93 -10.43
N TRP A 185 -13.48 -24.36 -11.52
CA TRP A 185 -13.27 -25.07 -12.78
C TRP A 185 -12.26 -26.22 -12.64
N LEU A 186 -11.13 -25.96 -11.99
CA LEU A 186 -10.02 -26.91 -11.85
C LEU A 186 -10.21 -27.88 -10.67
N GLY A 187 -11.09 -27.54 -9.72
CA GLY A 187 -11.42 -28.40 -8.58
C GLY A 187 -10.36 -28.45 -7.49
N TYR A 188 -9.47 -27.46 -7.43
CA TYR A 188 -8.63 -27.24 -6.26
C TYR A 188 -9.26 -26.17 -5.39
N GLU A 189 -9.19 -26.36 -4.07
CA GLU A 189 -9.63 -25.36 -3.11
C GLU A 189 -8.59 -24.23 -3.05
N GLU A 190 -9.03 -22.97 -3.10
CA GLU A 190 -8.25 -21.89 -2.50
C GLU A 190 -7.99 -22.32 -1.05
N LYS A 191 -6.72 -22.43 -0.67
CA LYS A 191 -6.32 -23.05 0.60
C LYS A 191 -6.97 -22.41 1.84
N PHE A 192 -7.61 -21.25 1.74
CA PHE A 192 -8.32 -20.64 2.85
C PHE A 192 -9.58 -19.87 2.36
N LEU A 193 -10.73 -20.16 2.99
CA LEU A 193 -12.05 -19.50 2.95
C LEU A 193 -13.10 -19.94 1.90
N THR A 194 -13.92 -20.92 2.31
CA THR A 194 -15.30 -21.02 1.78
C THR A 194 -16.13 -19.80 2.22
N VAL A 195 -17.24 -19.51 1.53
CA VAL A 195 -18.19 -18.44 1.95
C VAL A 195 -18.61 -18.62 3.41
N GLU A 196 -18.85 -19.87 3.83
CA GLU A 196 -19.25 -20.13 5.22
C GLU A 196 -18.13 -19.78 6.21
N LYS A 197 -16.87 -20.13 5.91
CA LYS A 197 -15.73 -19.73 6.75
C LYS A 197 -15.55 -18.21 6.81
N VAL A 198 -15.84 -17.48 5.73
CA VAL A 198 -15.89 -16.00 5.74
C VAL A 198 -16.95 -15.52 6.71
N LYS A 199 -18.16 -16.08 6.63
CA LYS A 199 -19.28 -15.66 7.47
C LYS A 199 -19.07 -16.02 8.94
N GLU A 200 -18.53 -17.20 9.23
CA GLU A 200 -18.10 -17.59 10.58
C GLU A 200 -17.10 -16.58 11.14
N LEU A 201 -16.06 -16.23 10.38
CA LEU A 201 -15.10 -15.20 10.77
C LEU A 201 -15.78 -13.84 11.02
N LEU A 202 -16.68 -13.39 10.14
CA LEU A 202 -17.38 -12.13 10.33
C LEU A 202 -18.27 -12.15 11.58
N ARG A 203 -18.98 -13.25 11.84
CA ARG A 203 -19.78 -13.42 13.06
C ARG A 203 -18.91 -13.34 14.31
N ASP A 204 -17.72 -13.95 14.28
CA ASP A 204 -16.76 -13.86 15.38
C ASP A 204 -16.26 -12.42 15.58
N LEU A 205 -15.83 -11.75 14.51
CA LEU A 205 -15.37 -10.35 14.57
C LEU A 205 -16.46 -9.38 15.04
N ILE A 206 -17.74 -9.66 14.73
CA ILE A 206 -18.90 -8.90 15.22
C ILE A 206 -19.18 -9.22 16.70
N ARG A 207 -19.26 -10.50 17.07
CA ARG A 207 -19.57 -10.95 18.43
C ARG A 207 -18.57 -10.44 19.46
N SER A 208 -17.28 -10.47 19.12
CA SER A 208 -16.18 -9.91 19.91
C SER A 208 -16.06 -8.40 19.83
N ARG A 209 -16.81 -7.76 18.92
CA ARG A 209 -16.70 -6.34 18.60
C ARG A 209 -15.32 -5.91 18.08
N ILE A 210 -14.42 -6.83 17.74
CA ILE A 210 -13.11 -6.52 17.14
C ILE A 210 -13.25 -5.61 15.93
N ILE A 211 -14.24 -5.88 15.07
CA ILE A 211 -14.43 -5.14 13.82
C ILE A 211 -14.71 -3.64 14.05
N GLU A 212 -15.23 -3.28 15.23
CA GLU A 212 -15.55 -1.90 15.61
C GLU A 212 -14.56 -1.30 16.63
N GLN A 213 -13.92 -2.13 17.46
CA GLN A 213 -13.12 -1.68 18.61
C GLN A 213 -11.61 -1.72 18.41
N TRP A 214 -11.08 -2.62 17.56
CA TRP A 214 -9.64 -2.63 17.31
C TRP A 214 -9.18 -1.42 16.53
N ASP A 215 -7.95 -0.98 16.80
CA ASP A 215 -7.23 -0.06 15.94
C ASP A 215 -7.21 -0.55 14.49
N GLU A 216 -7.33 0.38 13.54
CA GLU A 216 -7.36 0.04 12.11
C GLU A 216 -6.11 -0.72 11.67
N ALA A 217 -4.94 -0.37 12.22
CA ALA A 217 -3.68 -1.05 11.92
C ALA A 217 -3.68 -2.51 12.38
N VAL A 218 -4.22 -2.79 13.57
CA VAL A 218 -4.30 -4.14 14.16
C VAL A 218 -5.28 -4.99 13.36
N LEU A 219 -6.45 -4.46 13.05
CA LEU A 219 -7.44 -5.14 12.21
C LEU A 219 -6.90 -5.38 10.79
N TYR A 220 -6.18 -4.41 10.21
CA TYR A 220 -5.52 -4.58 8.92
C TYR A 220 -4.48 -5.69 8.96
N SER A 221 -3.60 -5.72 9.98
CA SER A 221 -2.63 -6.79 10.18
C SER A 221 -3.30 -8.16 10.21
N PHE A 222 -4.38 -8.28 10.99
CA PHE A 222 -5.15 -9.51 11.11
C PHE A 222 -5.72 -9.98 9.77
N LEU A 223 -6.38 -9.07 9.03
CA LEU A 223 -6.95 -9.40 7.72
C LEU A 223 -5.86 -9.73 6.69
N LEU A 224 -4.73 -9.03 6.72
CA LEU A 224 -3.59 -9.28 5.82
C LEU A 224 -3.00 -10.66 6.06
N ARG A 225 -2.72 -11.02 7.33
CA ARG A 225 -2.14 -12.31 7.72
C ARG A 225 -3.07 -13.50 7.43
N ARG A 226 -4.39 -13.28 7.49
CA ARG A 226 -5.41 -14.24 7.03
C ARG A 226 -5.52 -14.34 5.49
N GLY A 227 -4.75 -13.55 4.74
CA GLY A 227 -4.78 -13.51 3.28
C GLY A 227 -6.02 -12.80 2.69
N LEU A 228 -6.83 -12.15 3.52
CA LEU A 228 -8.13 -11.57 3.13
C LEU A 228 -7.99 -10.27 2.35
N LEU A 229 -6.85 -9.59 2.50
CA LEU A 229 -6.53 -8.37 1.76
C LEU A 229 -5.79 -8.63 0.44
N ASN A 230 -5.24 -9.83 0.25
CA ASN A 230 -4.46 -10.21 -0.93
C ASN A 230 -5.25 -11.10 -1.90
N LEU A 231 -6.57 -11.15 -1.75
CA LEU A 231 -7.44 -11.97 -2.59
C LEU A 231 -7.46 -11.44 -4.05
N SER A 232 -6.88 -12.21 -4.97
CA SER A 232 -6.88 -11.91 -6.41
C SER A 232 -8.05 -12.59 -7.12
N SER A 233 -8.91 -11.84 -7.82
CA SER A 233 -10.07 -12.38 -8.54
C SER A 233 -11.08 -13.15 -7.66
N ASN A 234 -11.14 -12.85 -6.35
CA ASN A 234 -12.13 -13.40 -5.42
C ASN A 234 -13.31 -12.42 -5.24
N ARG A 235 -14.53 -12.95 -5.10
CA ARG A 235 -15.74 -12.15 -4.86
C ARG A 235 -15.68 -11.26 -3.61
N HIS A 236 -14.90 -11.65 -2.60
CA HIS A 236 -14.70 -10.87 -1.36
C HIS A 236 -13.57 -9.86 -1.43
N SER A 237 -12.83 -9.78 -2.55
CA SER A 237 -11.68 -8.87 -2.68
C SER A 237 -12.06 -7.40 -2.49
N ALA A 238 -13.16 -6.94 -3.11
CA ALA A 238 -13.65 -5.57 -2.92
C ALA A 238 -14.25 -5.36 -1.52
N PHE A 239 -14.91 -6.38 -0.98
CA PHE A 239 -15.50 -6.35 0.36
C PHE A 239 -14.43 -6.15 1.44
N PHE A 240 -13.40 -7.00 1.50
CA PHE A 240 -12.35 -6.91 2.52
C PHE A 240 -11.49 -5.66 2.40
N ARG A 241 -11.24 -5.15 1.17
CA ARG A 241 -10.55 -3.87 0.97
C ARG A 241 -11.28 -2.67 1.57
N ASN A 242 -12.61 -2.75 1.68
CA ASN A 242 -13.46 -1.68 2.22
C ASN A 242 -14.00 -2.00 3.62
N LEU A 243 -13.74 -3.20 4.16
CA LEU A 243 -14.33 -3.68 5.41
C LEU A 243 -14.01 -2.78 6.60
N ILE A 244 -12.74 -2.41 6.77
CA ILE A 244 -12.27 -1.58 7.90
C ILE A 244 -12.96 -0.22 7.87
N LYS A 245 -13.00 0.44 6.71
CA LYS A 245 -13.64 1.76 6.57
C LYS A 245 -15.15 1.66 6.82
N ALA A 246 -15.80 0.65 6.26
CA ALA A 246 -17.23 0.44 6.41
C ALA A 246 -17.61 0.14 7.87
N SER A 247 -16.80 -0.64 8.61
CA SER A 247 -17.07 -0.99 10.00
C SER A 247 -17.02 0.20 10.97
N ARG A 248 -16.41 1.33 10.56
CA ARG A 248 -16.46 2.59 11.33
C ARG A 248 -17.76 3.38 11.17
N THR A 249 -18.68 2.90 10.35
CA THR A 249 -19.99 3.53 10.13
C THR A 249 -21.11 2.62 10.59
N GLU A 250 -22.20 3.19 11.10
CA GLU A 250 -23.40 2.42 11.47
C GLU A 250 -23.98 1.67 10.25
N ARG A 251 -24.09 2.37 9.10
CA ARG A 251 -24.56 1.77 7.85
C ARG A 251 -23.70 0.59 7.40
N GLY A 252 -22.37 0.72 7.44
CA GLY A 252 -21.47 -0.35 7.05
C GLY A 252 -21.52 -1.53 8.01
N ARG A 253 -21.56 -1.30 9.32
CA ARG A 253 -21.75 -2.37 10.32
C ARG A 253 -23.02 -3.17 10.08
N ASN A 254 -24.15 -2.50 9.83
CA ASN A 254 -25.41 -3.17 9.54
C ASN A 254 -25.33 -4.06 8.28
N LEU A 255 -24.66 -3.59 7.21
CA LEU A 255 -24.48 -4.37 5.99
C LEU A 255 -23.57 -5.59 6.19
N ILE A 256 -22.50 -5.43 6.96
CA ILE A 256 -21.58 -6.52 7.30
C ILE A 256 -22.30 -7.59 8.13
N GLU A 257 -23.09 -7.16 9.13
CA GLU A 257 -23.85 -8.05 10.00
C GLU A 257 -24.97 -8.79 9.25
N GLN A 258 -25.70 -8.09 8.37
CA GLN A 258 -26.69 -8.73 7.50
C GLN A 258 -26.04 -9.79 6.61
N TYR A 259 -24.90 -9.48 5.98
CA TYR A 259 -24.19 -10.44 5.15
C TYR A 259 -23.72 -11.67 5.93
N ALA A 260 -23.12 -11.45 7.10
CA ALA A 260 -22.64 -12.52 7.99
C ALA A 260 -23.75 -13.50 8.40
N ASN A 261 -24.98 -13.03 8.56
CA ASN A 261 -26.13 -13.82 9.00
C ASN A 261 -27.08 -14.26 7.87
N SER A 262 -26.80 -13.90 6.63
CA SER A 262 -27.62 -14.25 5.46
C SER A 262 -27.25 -15.60 4.84
N GLU A 263 -28.05 -16.10 3.89
CA GLU A 263 -27.70 -17.20 2.98
C GLU A 263 -26.98 -16.72 1.70
N GLU A 264 -26.79 -15.41 1.52
CA GLU A 264 -26.26 -14.83 0.28
C GLU A 264 -24.81 -15.25 0.02
N GLN A 265 -24.48 -15.62 -1.21
CA GLN A 265 -23.11 -16.02 -1.56
C GLN A 265 -22.22 -14.89 -2.07
N ILE A 266 -22.80 -13.72 -2.32
CA ILE A 266 -22.13 -12.54 -2.88
C ILE A 266 -22.10 -11.49 -1.78
N PRO A 267 -20.92 -10.96 -1.40
CA PRO A 267 -20.84 -9.92 -0.38
C PRO A 267 -21.41 -8.59 -0.88
N PRO A 268 -21.96 -7.75 0.02
CA PRO A 268 -22.45 -6.43 -0.34
C PRO A 268 -21.31 -5.52 -0.81
N ASP A 269 -21.62 -4.58 -1.70
CA ASP A 269 -20.67 -3.54 -2.11
C ASP A 269 -20.51 -2.49 -1.00
N LEU A 270 -19.32 -2.48 -0.39
CA LEU A 270 -18.95 -1.54 0.67
C LEU A 270 -18.22 -0.28 0.14
N SER A 271 -17.93 -0.20 -1.16
CA SER A 271 -17.08 0.87 -1.73
C SER A 271 -17.65 2.28 -1.56
N ASN A 272 -18.99 2.42 -1.59
CA ASN A 272 -19.68 3.71 -1.50
C ASN A 272 -20.05 4.12 -0.07
N ILE A 273 -19.61 3.36 0.95
CA ILE A 273 -19.86 3.65 2.36
C ILE A 273 -18.74 4.57 2.86
N THR A 274 -18.66 5.76 2.29
CA THR A 274 -17.78 6.82 2.78
C THR A 274 -18.60 7.80 3.62
N SER A 275 -18.19 8.01 4.88
CA SER A 275 -18.28 9.34 5.45
C SER A 275 -17.51 10.28 4.52
N THR A 276 -18.20 11.24 3.92
CA THR A 276 -17.69 12.36 3.09
C THR A 276 -16.16 12.47 2.97
N VAL A 277 -15.52 11.71 2.08
CA VAL A 277 -14.31 12.11 1.34
C VAL A 277 -14.29 11.33 0.02
N SER A 278 -14.02 12.05 -1.05
CA SER A 278 -13.94 11.67 -2.46
C SER A 278 -13.14 10.40 -2.77
N SER A 279 -13.61 9.70 -3.82
CA SER A 279 -13.10 8.48 -4.46
C SER A 279 -11.58 8.38 -4.65
N PRO A 280 -11.04 7.14 -4.63
CA PRO A 280 -9.89 6.80 -5.45
C PRO A 280 -10.24 5.64 -6.42
N SER A 281 -10.16 5.93 -7.71
CA SER A 281 -10.01 4.92 -8.75
C SER A 281 -8.55 4.49 -8.83
N GLU A 282 -8.33 3.20 -8.64
CA GLU A 282 -7.23 2.36 -9.15
C GLU A 282 -5.75 2.69 -8.86
N GLU A 283 -5.02 1.59 -8.63
CA GLU A 283 -3.57 1.42 -8.63
C GLU A 283 -2.76 1.84 -7.38
N ILE A 284 -1.64 1.11 -7.25
CA ILE A 284 -0.66 1.17 -6.17
C ILE A 284 0.04 2.52 -6.23
N GLU A 285 -0.64 3.59 -5.82
CA GLU A 285 -0.06 4.92 -5.76
C GLU A 285 0.78 5.10 -4.50
N THR A 286 2.06 5.39 -4.73
CA THR A 286 2.90 6.14 -3.80
C THR A 286 2.14 7.39 -3.33
N ILE A 287 1.72 7.40 -2.06
CA ILE A 287 1.11 8.57 -1.44
C ILE A 287 2.10 9.73 -1.57
N SER A 288 1.72 10.78 -2.31
CA SER A 288 2.53 11.99 -2.44
C SER A 288 2.41 12.83 -1.17
N GLU A 289 3.53 13.44 -0.75
CA GLU A 289 3.67 14.22 0.49
C GLU A 289 2.71 15.43 0.59
N SER A 290 2.05 15.83 -0.52
CA SER A 290 1.17 17.00 -0.59
C SER A 290 -0.33 16.73 -0.28
N GLY A 291 -0.72 15.48 0.04
CA GLY A 291 -2.13 15.11 0.25
C GLY A 291 -2.65 15.08 1.70
N LEU A 292 -1.81 15.40 2.68
CA LEU A 292 -2.08 15.11 4.10
C LEU A 292 -3.01 16.08 4.89
N PRO A 293 -3.27 17.35 4.52
CA PRO A 293 -3.98 18.24 5.43
C PRO A 293 -5.53 18.20 5.33
N GLY A 294 -6.14 17.25 4.61
CA GLY A 294 -7.60 17.18 4.44
C GLY A 294 -8.34 16.12 5.29
N ILE A 295 -7.64 15.37 6.14
CA ILE A 295 -8.17 14.12 6.75
C ILE A 295 -8.47 14.25 8.25
N VAL A 296 -8.18 15.39 8.87
CA VAL A 296 -8.25 15.55 10.32
C VAL A 296 -9.57 16.24 10.71
N LYS A 297 -10.46 15.51 11.39
CA LYS A 297 -11.57 16.11 12.16
C LYS A 297 -11.00 17.09 13.21
N PRO A 298 -11.79 18.00 13.82
CA PRO A 298 -11.29 18.97 14.79
C PRO A 298 -10.71 18.38 16.09
N ASN A 299 -10.81 17.06 16.29
CA ASN A 299 -10.13 16.39 17.38
C ASN A 299 -8.69 16.11 16.94
N ASP A 300 -7.73 16.37 17.82
CA ASP A 300 -6.32 16.03 17.60
C ASP A 300 -6.23 14.63 16.94
N PRO A 301 -5.49 14.42 15.84
CA PRO A 301 -5.31 13.10 15.24
C PRO A 301 -4.64 12.09 16.21
N LEU A 302 -4.25 12.53 17.41
CA LEU A 302 -3.78 11.72 18.55
C LEU A 302 -4.84 11.50 19.65
N ASP A 303 -6.00 12.16 19.59
CA ASP A 303 -7.15 11.92 20.50
C ASP A 303 -8.00 10.77 19.96
N TYR A 304 -7.58 9.55 20.32
CA TYR A 304 -8.40 8.35 20.14
C TYR A 304 -9.52 8.32 21.18
N GLN A 305 -10.64 7.68 20.79
CA GLN A 305 -11.87 7.47 21.58
C GLN A 305 -11.59 6.97 23.00
N ASP A 306 -12.59 7.10 23.89
CA ASP A 306 -12.59 6.44 25.21
C ASP A 306 -12.07 5.00 25.09
N GLY A 307 -10.92 4.74 25.75
CA GLY A 307 -10.20 3.47 25.62
C GLY A 307 -11.05 2.25 26.02
N LEU A 308 -10.63 1.07 25.56
CA LEU A 308 -11.34 -0.19 25.81
C LEU A 308 -11.42 -0.51 27.31
N SER A 309 -12.48 -1.21 27.74
CA SER A 309 -12.55 -1.82 29.07
C SER A 309 -11.83 -3.17 29.11
N VAL A 310 -11.40 -3.60 30.30
CA VAL A 310 -10.76 -4.91 30.52
C VAL A 310 -11.61 -6.05 29.95
N GLU A 311 -12.92 -6.03 30.16
CA GLU A 311 -13.82 -7.06 29.67
C GLU A 311 -13.87 -7.11 28.13
N GLN A 312 -13.84 -5.94 27.47
CA GLN A 312 -13.78 -5.87 26.01
C GLN A 312 -12.45 -6.43 25.50
N ILE A 313 -11.32 -6.02 26.09
CA ILE A 313 -9.98 -6.51 25.68
C ILE A 313 -9.91 -8.03 25.82
N LEU A 314 -10.34 -8.58 26.96
CA LEU A 314 -10.36 -10.03 27.18
C LEU A 314 -11.31 -10.77 26.24
N SER A 315 -12.40 -10.15 25.77
CA SER A 315 -13.27 -10.78 24.77
C SER A 315 -12.63 -10.87 23.38
N HIS A 316 -11.60 -10.04 23.09
CA HIS A 316 -10.87 -10.08 21.83
C HIS A 316 -9.87 -11.23 21.76
N THR A 317 -9.36 -11.68 22.92
CA THR A 317 -8.35 -12.74 23.01
C THR A 317 -8.90 -14.11 22.58
N ASP A 318 -10.22 -14.32 22.72
CA ASP A 318 -10.89 -15.58 22.39
C ASP A 318 -10.81 -15.94 20.89
N ILE A 319 -10.69 -14.96 20.01
CA ILE A 319 -10.61 -15.19 18.55
C ILE A 319 -9.19 -15.52 18.10
N LEU A 320 -8.19 -15.06 18.85
CA LEU A 320 -6.78 -15.11 18.45
C LEU A 320 -6.18 -16.52 18.53
N GLU A 321 -6.74 -17.42 19.33
CA GLU A 321 -6.33 -18.84 19.40
C GLU A 321 -6.60 -19.61 18.09
N SER A 322 -7.57 -19.17 17.29
CA SER A 322 -7.91 -19.78 15.99
C SER A 322 -6.97 -19.35 14.85
N ILE A 323 -5.96 -18.52 15.14
CA ILE A 323 -5.08 -17.92 14.14
C ILE A 323 -3.84 -18.78 13.95
N ASN A 324 -3.71 -19.38 12.77
CA ASN A 324 -2.47 -19.99 12.32
C ASN A 324 -1.57 -18.89 11.75
N VAL A 325 -0.82 -18.20 12.63
CA VAL A 325 0.18 -17.18 12.27
C VAL A 325 1.54 -17.56 12.82
N ASP A 326 2.58 -16.88 12.33
CA ASP A 326 3.93 -17.03 12.87
C ASP A 326 4.03 -16.54 14.33
N GLU A 327 5.17 -16.80 14.95
CA GLU A 327 5.42 -16.48 16.37
C GLU A 327 5.49 -14.97 16.61
N GLU A 328 6.00 -14.19 15.65
CA GLU A 328 6.25 -12.75 15.78
C GLU A 328 4.95 -11.93 15.66
N ALA A 329 4.20 -12.10 14.57
CA ALA A 329 2.97 -12.84 14.73
C ALA A 329 2.06 -12.58 15.95
N MET A 330 1.93 -13.67 16.70
CA MET A 330 1.21 -13.78 17.96
C MET A 330 1.77 -12.87 19.04
N GLN A 331 3.10 -12.68 19.09
CA GLN A 331 3.74 -11.82 20.08
C GLN A 331 3.23 -10.38 19.94
N PHE A 332 3.10 -9.86 18.73
CA PHE A 332 2.54 -8.52 18.50
C PHE A 332 1.11 -8.39 19.06
N TYR A 333 0.20 -9.33 18.77
CA TYR A 333 -1.16 -9.24 19.28
C TYR A 333 -1.18 -9.31 20.80
N LEU A 334 -0.34 -10.18 21.37
CA LEU A 334 -0.21 -10.34 22.81
C LEU A 334 0.26 -9.04 23.48
N ASP A 335 1.33 -8.45 22.96
CA ASP A 335 1.88 -7.19 23.46
C ASP A 335 0.87 -6.05 23.30
N TYR A 336 0.14 -6.02 22.18
CA TYR A 336 -0.96 -5.05 21.97
C TYR A 336 -2.06 -5.19 23.01
N SER A 337 -2.53 -6.42 23.28
CA SER A 337 -3.57 -6.66 24.27
C SER A 337 -3.12 -6.29 25.68
N VAL A 338 -1.85 -6.59 26.02
CA VAL A 338 -1.25 -6.21 27.30
C VAL A 338 -1.10 -4.69 27.42
N ASP A 339 -0.70 -3.99 26.36
CA ASP A 339 -0.62 -2.52 26.32
C ASP A 339 -1.99 -1.86 26.51
N GLU A 340 -3.05 -2.39 25.88
CA GLU A 340 -4.42 -1.91 26.09
C GLU A 340 -4.87 -2.06 27.56
N ILE A 341 -4.46 -3.15 28.23
CA ILE A 341 -4.72 -3.34 29.66
C ILE A 341 -3.90 -2.34 30.50
N TRP A 342 -2.64 -2.07 30.14
CA TRP A 342 -1.82 -1.05 30.80
C TRP A 342 -2.44 0.34 30.70
N LYS A 343 -3.02 0.70 29.54
CA LYS A 343 -3.78 1.95 29.38
C LYS A 343 -4.98 2.03 30.33
N CYS A 344 -5.65 0.91 30.59
CA CYS A 344 -6.70 0.84 31.62
C CYS A 344 -6.13 1.02 33.03
N ALA A 345 -5.01 0.36 33.32
CA ALA A 345 -4.37 0.39 34.64
C ALA A 345 -3.85 1.78 35.02
N PHE A 346 -3.30 2.53 34.05
CA PHE A 346 -2.87 3.91 34.28
C PHE A 346 -4.04 4.85 34.60
N LYS A 347 -5.23 4.60 34.05
CA LYS A 347 -6.45 5.36 34.37
C LYS A 347 -7.07 4.95 35.70
N ASN A 348 -7.18 3.64 35.95
CA ASN A 348 -7.77 3.09 37.18
C ASN A 348 -7.13 1.75 37.55
N GLU A 349 -6.02 1.82 38.30
CA GLU A 349 -5.21 0.68 38.72
C GLU A 349 -6.03 -0.37 39.49
N HIS A 350 -6.74 0.07 40.53
CA HIS A 350 -7.46 -0.84 41.43
C HIS A 350 -8.57 -1.60 40.71
N GLU A 351 -9.38 -0.93 39.89
CA GLU A 351 -10.46 -1.58 39.15
C GLU A 351 -9.92 -2.55 38.10
N THR A 352 -8.89 -2.13 37.34
CA THR A 352 -8.27 -2.95 36.28
C THR A 352 -7.72 -4.25 36.85
N VAL A 353 -6.91 -4.15 37.90
CA VAL A 353 -6.29 -5.32 38.55
C VAL A 353 -7.34 -6.21 39.22
N ARG A 354 -8.38 -5.62 39.84
CA ARG A 354 -9.49 -6.40 40.42
C ARG A 354 -10.22 -7.20 39.34
N LYS A 355 -10.53 -6.59 38.20
CA LYS A 355 -11.20 -7.25 37.07
C LYS A 355 -10.38 -8.39 36.50
N LEU A 356 -9.07 -8.19 36.29
CA LEU A 356 -8.17 -9.25 35.79
C LEU A 356 -8.00 -10.41 36.76
N LYS A 357 -7.88 -10.13 38.06
CA LYS A 357 -7.79 -11.19 39.08
C LYS A 357 -9.08 -12.00 39.24
N LEU A 358 -10.23 -11.42 38.87
CA LEU A 358 -11.53 -12.07 38.86
C LEU A 358 -11.87 -12.71 37.51
N ALA A 359 -11.13 -12.38 36.45
CA ALA A 359 -11.31 -13.01 35.15
C ALA A 359 -10.86 -14.47 35.27
N ASP A 360 -11.79 -15.41 35.06
CA ASP A 360 -11.46 -16.82 35.06
C ASP A 360 -10.55 -17.12 33.86
N LYS A 361 -9.44 -17.80 34.13
CA LYS A 361 -8.67 -18.47 33.07
C LYS A 361 -9.59 -19.46 32.39
N ASN A 362 -9.84 -19.26 31.10
CA ASN A 362 -10.82 -20.04 30.35
C ASN A 362 -10.19 -21.22 29.60
N GLY A 363 -8.88 -21.42 29.75
CA GLY A 363 -8.11 -22.49 29.11
C GLY A 363 -7.69 -22.16 27.67
N ASN A 364 -8.09 -21.01 27.13
CA ASN A 364 -7.52 -20.47 25.90
C ASN A 364 -6.11 -19.96 26.22
N LYS A 365 -5.11 -20.57 25.57
CA LYS A 365 -3.69 -20.28 25.88
C LYS A 365 -3.37 -18.80 25.71
N TYR A 366 -3.93 -18.17 24.68
CA TYR A 366 -3.66 -16.77 24.38
C TYR A 366 -4.32 -15.83 25.41
N HIS A 367 -5.57 -16.10 25.78
CA HIS A 367 -6.28 -15.37 26.83
C HIS A 367 -5.53 -15.43 28.17
N ASP A 368 -5.17 -16.63 28.59
CA ASP A 368 -4.48 -16.87 29.86
C ASP A 368 -3.09 -16.20 29.88
N MET A 369 -2.36 -16.23 28.75
CA MET A 369 -1.06 -15.56 28.63
C MET A 369 -1.17 -14.03 28.74
N VAL A 370 -2.20 -13.40 28.17
CA VAL A 370 -2.40 -11.95 28.30
C VAL A 370 -2.60 -11.55 29.75
N ILE A 371 -3.41 -12.32 30.51
CA ILE A 371 -3.63 -12.10 31.95
C ILE A 371 -2.31 -12.29 32.72
N ASP A 372 -1.60 -13.39 32.47
CA ASP A 372 -0.39 -13.74 33.20
C ASP A 372 0.73 -12.71 33.00
N ILE A 373 0.98 -12.30 31.75
CA ILE A 373 2.03 -11.33 31.42
C ILE A 373 1.72 -9.97 32.05
N PHE A 374 0.47 -9.52 31.98
CA PHE A 374 0.09 -8.27 32.64
C PHE A 374 0.29 -8.36 34.16
N LEU A 375 -0.17 -9.44 34.81
CA LEU A 375 -0.08 -9.58 36.26
C LEU A 375 1.38 -9.71 36.73
N GLU A 376 2.24 -10.38 35.97
CA GLU A 376 3.68 -10.47 36.23
C GLU A 376 4.35 -9.09 36.11
N ASP A 377 4.12 -8.37 35.00
CA ASP A 377 4.64 -7.02 34.82
C ASP A 377 4.13 -6.06 35.90
N TYR A 378 2.85 -6.17 36.26
CA TYR A 378 2.22 -5.35 37.29
C TYR A 378 2.83 -5.62 38.66
N GLN A 379 3.02 -6.89 39.02
CA GLN A 379 3.71 -7.26 40.25
C GLN A 379 5.14 -6.73 40.25
N GLY A 380 5.90 -6.93 39.17
CA GLY A 380 7.27 -6.43 39.04
C GLY A 380 7.36 -4.90 39.17
N SER A 381 6.39 -4.18 38.60
CA SER A 381 6.30 -2.71 38.69
C SER A 381 5.95 -2.24 40.11
N THR A 382 5.00 -2.92 40.78
CA THR A 382 4.53 -2.56 42.12
C THR A 382 5.43 -3.04 43.25
N GLU A 383 6.30 -4.03 42.99
CA GLU A 383 7.33 -4.49 43.92
C GLU A 383 8.70 -3.85 43.67
N LEU A 384 8.85 -3.09 42.57
CA LEU A 384 10.07 -2.34 42.28
C LEU A 384 10.44 -1.48 43.48
N LYS A 385 11.60 -1.79 44.09
CA LYS A 385 12.13 -1.09 45.25
C LYS A 385 12.53 0.32 44.84
N ILE A 386 11.98 1.31 45.53
CA ILE A 386 12.36 2.71 45.32
C ILE A 386 13.82 2.88 45.80
N PRO A 387 14.73 3.34 44.93
CA PRO A 387 16.14 3.48 45.28
C PRO A 387 16.36 4.46 46.45
N PRO A 388 17.37 4.22 47.30
CA PRO A 388 17.64 5.09 48.45
C PRO A 388 18.04 6.50 47.99
N GLY A 389 17.57 7.49 48.74
CA GLY A 389 17.81 8.91 48.45
C GLY A 389 16.75 9.57 47.56
N TYR A 390 15.65 8.89 47.24
CA TYR A 390 14.51 9.50 46.55
C TYR A 390 13.84 10.56 47.46
N LEU A 391 13.82 11.81 47.02
CA LEU A 391 13.28 12.95 47.78
C LEU A 391 12.13 13.69 47.09
N PHE A 392 11.67 13.22 45.94
CA PHE A 392 10.55 13.85 45.26
C PHE A 392 9.28 13.78 46.15
N PRO A 393 8.45 14.84 46.24
CA PRO A 393 7.37 14.93 47.24
C PRO A 393 6.30 13.84 47.16
N PHE A 394 6.16 13.22 46.00
CA PHE A 394 5.17 12.20 45.73
C PHE A 394 5.83 10.86 45.40
N PRO A 395 5.22 9.73 45.80
CA PRO A 395 5.68 8.42 45.34
C PRO A 395 5.59 8.34 43.81
N PRO A 396 6.48 7.58 43.14
CA PRO A 396 6.41 7.39 41.71
C PRO A 396 5.07 6.80 41.27
N THR A 397 4.49 7.34 40.19
CA THR A 397 3.22 6.83 39.63
C THR A 397 3.39 5.43 39.05
N LEU A 398 2.27 4.73 38.79
CA LEU A 398 2.30 3.39 38.21
C LEU A 398 3.08 3.35 36.89
N MET A 399 2.85 4.29 35.96
CA MET A 399 3.61 4.39 34.70
C MET A 399 5.10 4.60 34.94
N GLN A 400 5.48 5.45 35.89
CA GLN A 400 6.89 5.70 36.19
C GLN A 400 7.60 4.44 36.71
N ARG A 401 6.92 3.67 37.57
CA ARG A 401 7.41 2.38 38.07
C ARG A 401 7.46 1.33 36.98
N TYR A 402 6.45 1.27 36.12
CA TYR A 402 6.39 0.36 34.98
C TYR A 402 7.56 0.59 34.01
N VAL A 403 7.82 1.84 33.62
CA VAL A 403 8.96 2.16 32.74
C VAL A 403 10.29 1.81 33.40
N ALA A 404 10.48 2.10 34.69
CA ALA A 404 11.69 1.72 35.41
C ALA A 404 11.87 0.20 35.51
N TYR A 405 10.78 -0.55 35.73
CA TYR A 405 10.78 -2.00 35.70
C TYR A 405 11.13 -2.54 34.30
N LYS A 406 10.54 -1.99 33.22
CA LYS A 406 10.86 -2.39 31.84
C LYS A 406 12.32 -2.14 31.49
N VAL A 407 12.90 -1.00 31.86
CA VAL A 407 14.33 -0.70 31.64
C VAL A 407 15.25 -1.68 32.40
N THR A 408 14.82 -2.17 33.56
CA THR A 408 15.59 -3.17 34.33
C THR A 408 15.67 -4.50 33.59
N ASN A 409 14.58 -4.91 32.93
CA ASN A 409 14.46 -6.23 32.29
C ASN A 409 14.79 -6.23 30.79
N LEU A 410 14.60 -5.11 30.10
CA LEU A 410 14.79 -4.98 28.65
C LEU A 410 16.08 -4.20 28.31
N PRO A 411 16.76 -4.50 27.19
CA PRO A 411 17.94 -3.75 26.75
C PRO A 411 17.59 -2.33 26.27
N TYR A 412 16.36 -2.14 25.78
CA TYR A 412 15.87 -0.85 25.32
C TYR A 412 14.36 -0.77 25.49
N PHE A 413 13.84 0.45 25.65
CA PHE A 413 12.40 0.70 25.75
C PHE A 413 12.04 2.11 25.29
N GLY A 414 10.81 2.32 24.84
CA GLY A 414 10.27 3.63 24.49
C GLY A 414 9.18 4.07 25.47
N ASN A 415 9.31 5.25 26.05
CA ASN A 415 8.20 5.90 26.76
C ASN A 415 7.65 7.03 25.89
N PHE A 416 6.58 6.72 25.16
CA PHE A 416 5.91 7.64 24.24
C PHE A 416 4.64 8.26 24.83
N SER A 417 4.58 8.31 26.17
CA SER A 417 3.48 8.90 26.91
C SER A 417 3.35 10.40 26.67
N GLY A 418 2.13 10.94 26.84
CA GLY A 418 1.80 12.35 26.65
C GLY A 418 2.61 13.31 27.53
N THR A 419 2.50 14.60 27.23
CA THR A 419 3.04 15.65 28.11
C THR A 419 2.38 15.55 29.50
N GLY A 420 3.12 15.83 30.57
CA GLY A 420 2.60 15.72 31.93
C GLY A 420 2.55 14.29 32.53
N ALA A 421 2.75 13.23 31.74
CA ALA A 421 2.72 11.85 32.26
C ALA A 421 3.87 11.52 33.25
N GLY A 422 4.90 12.37 33.31
CA GLY A 422 6.05 12.16 34.19
C GLY A 422 7.19 11.33 33.57
N LYS A 423 7.34 11.39 32.24
CA LYS A 423 8.44 10.73 31.50
C LYS A 423 9.82 10.98 32.09
N THR A 424 10.15 12.24 32.37
CA THR A 424 11.45 12.63 32.95
C THR A 424 11.70 11.94 34.29
N LEU A 425 10.71 11.93 35.18
CA LEU A 425 10.82 11.27 36.49
C LEU A 425 10.95 9.75 36.34
N SER A 426 10.22 9.14 35.40
CA SER A 426 10.35 7.70 35.10
C SER A 426 11.77 7.32 34.68
N ALA A 427 12.43 8.17 33.88
CA ALA A 427 13.79 7.94 33.40
C ALA A 427 14.84 8.12 34.52
N ILE A 428 14.66 9.10 35.39
CA ILE A 428 15.51 9.32 36.57
C ILE A 428 15.34 8.17 37.59
N LEU A 429 14.12 7.66 37.76
CA LEU A 429 13.89 6.48 38.59
C LEU A 429 14.57 5.25 37.98
N ALA A 430 14.43 5.05 36.67
CA ALA A 430 15.02 3.93 35.94
C ALA A 430 16.55 3.90 36.06
N SER A 431 17.23 5.05 35.93
CA SER A 431 18.70 5.12 36.06
C SER A 431 19.18 4.60 37.41
N ARG A 432 18.43 4.90 38.48
CA ARG A 432 18.76 4.47 39.84
C ARG A 432 18.35 3.03 40.10
N ALA A 433 17.24 2.56 39.51
CA ALA A 433 16.78 1.18 39.62
C ALA A 433 17.78 0.17 39.03
N ILE A 434 18.44 0.53 37.92
CA ILE A 434 19.50 -0.28 37.29
C ILE A 434 20.91 -0.02 37.83
N ASP A 435 21.03 0.76 38.92
CA ASP A 435 22.31 1.18 39.53
C ASP A 435 23.31 1.82 38.53
N SER A 436 22.80 2.62 37.58
CA SER A 436 23.62 3.25 36.53
C SER A 436 24.61 4.25 37.13
N LYS A 437 25.92 3.99 37.00
CA LYS A 437 26.97 4.90 37.50
C LYS A 437 27.20 6.07 36.56
N ILE A 438 27.08 5.83 35.26
CA ILE A 438 27.03 6.89 34.24
C ILE A 438 25.77 6.74 33.41
N THR A 439 24.90 7.74 33.53
CA THR A 439 23.74 7.95 32.65
C THR A 439 24.03 9.12 31.70
N VAL A 440 23.88 8.90 30.40
CA VAL A 440 23.96 9.96 29.38
C VAL A 440 22.55 10.33 28.95
N ILE A 441 22.20 11.61 29.06
CA ILE A 441 20.93 12.16 28.60
C ILE A 441 21.22 13.05 27.40
N VAL A 442 20.57 12.77 26.28
CA VAL A 442 20.60 13.62 25.09
C VAL A 442 19.22 14.24 24.91
N CYS A 443 19.13 15.56 24.92
CA CYS A 443 17.86 16.28 24.97
C CYS A 443 17.87 17.59 24.14
N PRO A 444 16.72 18.25 23.94
CA PRO A 444 16.66 19.62 23.43
C PRO A 444 17.41 20.63 24.33
N ASN A 445 17.84 21.76 23.75
CA ASN A 445 18.69 22.72 24.47
C ASN A 445 17.97 23.44 25.63
N ASP A 446 16.69 23.76 25.43
CA ASP A 446 15.79 24.44 26.36
C ASP A 446 15.50 23.61 27.62
N VAL A 447 15.62 22.28 27.56
CA VAL A 447 15.32 21.39 28.69
C VAL A 447 16.55 20.92 29.49
N VAL A 448 17.77 21.31 29.11
CA VAL A 448 19.02 20.88 29.80
C VAL A 448 19.01 21.25 31.28
N GLU A 449 18.68 22.51 31.61
CA GLU A 449 18.62 22.95 33.01
C GLU A 449 17.41 22.35 33.74
N GLN A 450 16.32 22.05 33.03
CA GLN A 450 15.18 21.33 33.60
C GLN A 450 15.58 19.91 34.04
N TRP A 451 16.31 19.19 33.20
CA TRP A 451 16.84 17.86 33.54
C TRP A 451 17.73 17.91 34.78
N LYS A 452 18.67 18.87 34.82
CA LYS A 452 19.55 19.04 35.97
C LYS A 452 18.79 19.28 37.27
N ARG A 453 17.79 20.18 37.25
CA ARG A 453 16.92 20.42 38.42
C ARG A 453 16.17 19.16 38.81
N ASN A 454 15.47 18.53 37.87
CA ASN A 454 14.67 17.32 38.14
C ASN A 454 15.51 16.18 38.73
N ILE A 455 16.74 15.98 38.24
CA ILE A 455 17.65 14.94 38.77
C ILE A 455 18.01 15.24 40.24
N LEU A 456 18.40 16.48 40.54
CA LEU A 456 18.82 16.87 41.89
C LEU A 456 17.64 16.93 42.87
N ASP A 457 16.47 17.36 42.40
CA ASP A 457 15.24 17.37 43.21
C ASP A 457 14.76 15.95 43.52
N THR A 458 14.98 15.00 42.61
CA THR A 458 14.62 13.59 42.82
C THR A 458 15.67 12.85 43.66
N PHE A 459 16.95 13.04 43.36
CA PHE A 459 18.10 12.40 44.02
C PHE A 459 19.24 13.41 44.22
N PRO A 460 19.29 14.13 45.35
CA PRO A 460 20.29 15.19 45.55
C PRO A 460 21.74 14.71 45.65
N ASN A 461 21.96 13.42 45.88
CA ASN A 461 23.29 12.79 45.88
C ASN A 461 23.82 12.49 44.47
N SER A 462 23.19 13.05 43.43
CA SER A 462 23.59 12.90 42.03
C SER A 462 24.62 13.97 41.63
N LYS A 463 25.57 13.57 40.79
CA LYS A 463 26.52 14.49 40.14
C LYS A 463 26.07 14.76 38.72
N VAL A 464 25.54 15.94 38.46
CA VAL A 464 25.05 16.35 37.14
C VAL A 464 26.06 17.27 36.48
N VAL A 465 26.49 16.91 35.27
CA VAL A 465 27.42 17.69 34.45
C VAL A 465 26.76 17.99 33.11
N THR A 466 26.82 19.25 32.70
CA THR A 466 26.24 19.76 31.45
C THR A 466 27.34 20.31 30.53
N GLY A 467 26.99 20.69 29.30
CA GLY A 467 27.93 21.36 28.39
C GLY A 467 29.07 20.46 27.89
N LYS A 468 30.25 21.04 27.65
CA LYS A 468 31.40 20.29 27.11
C LYS A 468 32.05 19.39 28.16
N ASP A 469 31.99 19.76 29.43
CA ASP A 469 32.60 19.02 30.53
C ASP A 469 31.96 17.63 30.70
N ALA A 470 30.70 17.47 30.30
CA ALA A 470 29.98 16.20 30.35
C ALA A 470 30.63 15.10 29.50
N PHE A 471 31.40 15.45 28.45
CA PHE A 471 32.14 14.48 27.64
C PHE A 471 33.38 13.91 28.32
N TYR A 472 33.82 14.52 29.43
CA TYR A 472 35.03 14.16 30.18
C TYR A 472 34.72 13.50 31.52
N LEU A 473 33.48 13.04 31.74
CA LEU A 473 33.10 12.30 32.93
C LEU A 473 33.98 11.06 33.13
N GLN A 474 34.49 10.90 34.34
CA GLN A 474 35.26 9.72 34.74
C GLN A 474 34.38 8.76 35.53
N TYR A 475 34.48 7.47 35.22
CA TYR A 475 33.73 6.44 35.91
C TYR A 475 34.08 6.39 37.40
N SER A 476 33.05 6.26 38.24
CA SER A 476 33.15 6.12 39.68
C SER A 476 32.09 5.13 40.17
N GLU A 477 32.51 4.11 40.91
CA GLU A 477 31.60 3.15 41.54
C GLU A 477 30.72 3.78 42.65
N LYS A 478 31.15 4.92 43.19
CA LYS A 478 30.54 5.55 44.37
C LYS A 478 29.52 6.64 44.03
N GLU A 479 29.57 7.18 42.81
CA GLU A 479 28.77 8.34 42.41
C GLU A 479 27.78 7.96 41.32
N PHE A 480 26.59 8.57 41.38
CA PHE A 480 25.60 8.54 40.30
C PHE A 480 25.79 9.76 39.42
N GLN A 481 26.36 9.57 38.23
CA GLN A 481 26.78 10.66 37.36
C GLN A 481 25.86 10.78 36.14
N TYR A 482 25.46 12.01 35.85
CA TYR A 482 24.58 12.34 34.73
C TYR A 482 25.29 13.30 33.80
N ALA A 483 25.54 12.88 32.56
CA ALA A 483 25.95 13.75 31.46
C ALA A 483 24.70 14.23 30.72
N VAL A 484 24.31 15.49 30.91
CA VAL A 484 23.16 16.09 30.21
C VAL A 484 23.66 16.92 29.03
N LEU A 485 23.45 16.40 27.84
CA LEU A 485 23.93 16.93 26.57
C LEU A 485 22.76 17.40 25.72
N ASN A 486 22.87 18.57 25.11
CA ASN A 486 21.91 18.97 24.09
C ASN A 486 22.27 18.37 22.72
N TYR A 487 21.27 18.23 21.84
CA TYR A 487 21.46 17.71 20.49
C TYR A 487 22.44 18.53 19.62
N ASP A 488 22.62 19.83 19.87
CA ASP A 488 23.52 20.66 19.10
C ASP A 488 24.99 20.31 19.35
N LYS A 489 25.33 19.74 20.51
CA LYS A 489 26.68 19.20 20.80
C LYS A 489 27.09 18.05 19.89
N PHE A 490 26.16 17.48 19.12
CA PHE A 490 26.43 16.42 18.15
C PHE A 490 26.58 16.97 16.73
N SER A 491 26.45 18.28 16.52
CA SER A 491 26.49 18.91 15.18
C SER A 491 27.71 19.81 14.96
N GLN A 492 28.63 19.87 15.93
CA GLN A 492 29.80 20.75 15.91
C GLN A 492 31.01 20.05 15.27
N ASP A 493 31.96 20.84 14.75
CA ASP A 493 33.18 20.29 14.11
C ASP A 493 34.01 19.42 15.06
N GLU A 494 34.03 19.77 16.35
CA GLU A 494 34.73 19.03 17.40
C GLU A 494 33.94 17.81 17.96
N SER A 495 32.66 17.66 17.60
CA SER A 495 31.77 16.61 18.11
C SER A 495 32.36 15.20 17.98
N PRO A 496 32.99 14.80 16.85
CA PRO A 496 33.58 13.46 16.73
C PRO A 496 34.63 13.17 17.81
N ASN A 497 35.49 14.13 18.13
CA ASN A 497 36.53 13.96 19.16
C ASN A 497 35.95 13.90 20.58
N LEU A 498 34.92 14.70 20.84
CA LEU A 498 34.20 14.68 22.13
C LEU A 498 33.49 13.34 22.34
N ILE A 499 32.83 12.82 21.31
CA ILE A 499 32.13 11.52 21.35
C ILE A 499 33.11 10.36 21.51
N LEU A 500 34.25 10.41 20.82
CA LEU A 500 35.34 9.45 21.01
C LEU A 500 35.91 9.49 22.43
N THR A 501 35.88 10.64 23.10
CA THR A 501 36.32 10.77 24.50
C THR A 501 35.31 10.13 25.45
N LEU A 502 34.04 10.50 25.32
CA LEU A 502 32.96 9.95 26.15
C LEU A 502 32.79 8.43 25.99
N SER A 503 32.86 7.93 24.75
CA SER A 503 32.70 6.50 24.44
C SER A 503 33.84 5.59 24.93
N LYS A 504 34.95 6.15 25.44
CA LYS A 504 35.99 5.36 26.13
C LYS A 504 35.54 4.91 27.52
N HIS A 505 34.58 5.61 28.11
CA HIS A 505 34.05 5.30 29.44
C HIS A 505 32.92 4.29 29.35
N ARG A 506 32.72 3.53 30.45
CA ARG A 506 31.59 2.61 30.58
C ARG A 506 30.35 3.44 30.89
N ILE A 507 29.44 3.53 29.92
CA ILE A 507 28.11 4.13 30.08
C ILE A 507 27.13 3.00 30.30
N ASP A 508 26.31 3.11 31.34
CA ASP A 508 25.35 2.06 31.72
C ASP A 508 23.96 2.34 31.16
N PHE A 509 23.63 3.61 30.95
CA PHE A 509 22.30 4.01 30.50
C PHE A 509 22.35 5.22 29.58
N VAL A 510 21.62 5.16 28.47
CA VAL A 510 21.41 6.29 27.56
C VAL A 510 19.93 6.63 27.50
N ILE A 511 19.61 7.90 27.75
CA ILE A 511 18.26 8.47 27.62
C ILE A 511 18.26 9.41 26.42
N LEU A 512 17.37 9.16 25.47
CA LEU A 512 17.17 9.99 24.29
C LEU A 512 15.85 10.73 24.44
N ASP A 513 15.91 11.95 24.95
CA ASP A 513 14.75 12.80 25.17
C ASP A 513 14.34 13.52 23.88
N GLU A 514 13.04 13.62 23.64
CA GLU A 514 12.45 14.02 22.36
C GLU A 514 13.18 13.38 21.15
N VAL A 515 13.27 12.04 21.18
CA VAL A 515 14.06 11.23 20.23
C VAL A 515 13.72 11.54 18.76
N HIS A 516 12.50 12.03 18.50
CA HIS A 516 12.05 12.43 17.17
C HIS A 516 12.89 13.56 16.53
N PHE A 517 13.69 14.33 17.29
CA PHE A 517 14.65 15.31 16.75
C PHE A 517 15.84 14.71 15.98
N THR A 518 16.00 13.38 16.04
CA THR A 518 17.14 12.66 15.43
C THR A 518 16.74 11.71 14.30
N LYS A 519 15.48 11.80 13.84
CA LYS A 519 14.96 10.98 12.75
C LYS A 519 15.67 11.26 11.42
N ILE A 520 15.88 10.21 10.63
CA ILE A 520 16.45 10.30 9.28
C ILE A 520 15.31 10.53 8.29
N ARG A 521 15.35 11.66 7.58
CA ARG A 521 14.35 12.01 6.56
C ARG A 521 14.71 11.49 5.17
N ASN A 522 16.00 11.54 4.82
CA ASN A 522 16.56 11.08 3.54
C ASN A 522 17.88 10.32 3.79
N GLU A 523 18.13 9.23 3.07
CA GLU A 523 19.38 8.45 3.11
C GLU A 523 20.57 9.22 2.51
N GLU A 524 20.33 10.08 1.52
CA GLU A 524 21.38 10.86 0.85
C GLU A 524 21.94 11.96 1.76
N GLU A 525 21.15 12.42 2.74
CA GLU A 525 21.47 13.55 3.62
C GLU A 525 21.24 13.21 5.11
N ILE A 526 21.96 12.23 5.62
CA ILE A 526 22.00 11.97 7.07
C ILE A 526 22.71 13.15 7.76
N SER A 527 22.01 13.80 8.69
CA SER A 527 22.54 14.93 9.46
C SER A 527 23.80 14.55 10.25
N GLN A 528 24.73 15.52 10.41
CA GLN A 528 25.93 15.31 11.21
C GLN A 528 25.60 14.91 12.65
N ARG A 529 24.54 15.52 13.22
CA ARG A 529 23.94 15.16 14.50
C ARG A 529 23.67 13.66 14.61
N ARG A 530 22.97 13.11 13.62
CA ARG A 530 22.57 11.70 13.63
C ARG A 530 23.78 10.78 13.50
N LYS A 531 24.70 11.06 12.56
CA LYS A 531 25.94 10.27 12.38
C LYS A 531 26.76 10.20 13.68
N ASN A 532 26.89 11.33 14.36
CA ASN A 532 27.61 11.45 15.62
C ASN A 532 26.90 10.70 16.75
N LEU A 533 25.57 10.77 16.81
CA LEU A 533 24.79 10.02 17.80
C LEU A 533 24.89 8.50 17.56
N ASP A 534 24.79 8.03 16.32
CA ASP A 534 25.01 6.62 15.98
C ASP A 534 26.41 6.17 16.41
N GLY A 535 27.44 7.00 16.16
CA GLY A 535 28.80 6.76 16.63
C GLY A 535 28.93 6.64 18.16
N LEU A 536 28.23 7.50 18.91
CA LEU A 536 28.15 7.38 20.37
C LEU A 536 27.50 6.06 20.78
N MET A 537 26.34 5.72 20.20
CA MET A 537 25.60 4.50 20.55
C MET A 537 26.41 3.23 20.23
N THR A 538 27.10 3.19 19.09
CA THR A 538 28.03 2.10 18.76
C THR A 538 29.18 2.02 19.78
N GLY A 539 29.75 3.17 20.17
CA GLY A 539 30.79 3.24 21.19
C GLY A 539 30.34 2.71 22.55
N VAL A 540 29.14 3.12 23.00
CA VAL A 540 28.50 2.67 24.24
C VAL A 540 28.31 1.16 24.24
N ARG A 541 27.63 0.61 23.22
CA ARG A 541 27.34 -0.83 23.11
C ARG A 541 28.61 -1.68 23.01
N ARG A 542 29.65 -1.17 22.36
CA ARG A 542 30.96 -1.85 22.30
C ARG A 542 31.65 -1.90 23.67
N LYS A 543 31.54 -0.84 24.47
CA LYS A 543 32.21 -0.76 25.78
C LYS A 543 31.42 -1.45 26.89
N ASN A 544 30.10 -1.41 26.80
CA ASN A 544 29.16 -2.03 27.71
C ASN A 544 27.99 -2.66 26.92
N PRO A 545 28.07 -3.96 26.59
CA PRO A 545 27.00 -4.66 25.86
C PRO A 545 25.66 -4.67 26.58
N ASP A 546 25.67 -4.54 27.91
CA ASP A 546 24.48 -4.52 28.76
C ASP A 546 23.92 -3.11 28.97
N ALA A 547 24.50 -2.09 28.33
CA ALA A 547 24.02 -0.72 28.42
C ALA A 547 22.56 -0.61 27.95
N LYS A 548 21.75 0.06 28.76
CA LYS A 548 20.32 0.23 28.51
C LYS A 548 20.05 1.49 27.68
N VAL A 549 18.95 1.50 26.92
CA VAL A 549 18.52 2.67 26.14
C VAL A 549 17.05 2.99 26.39
N LEU A 550 16.73 4.24 26.71
CA LEU A 550 15.36 4.72 26.86
C LEU A 550 15.09 5.87 25.90
N GLY A 551 14.17 5.68 24.97
CA GLY A 551 13.66 6.76 24.11
C GLY A 551 12.45 7.43 24.73
N LEU A 552 12.43 8.75 24.82
CA LEU A 552 11.30 9.55 25.30
C LEU A 552 10.77 10.42 24.17
N SER A 553 9.45 10.51 24.01
CA SER A 553 8.82 11.44 23.08
C SER A 553 7.34 11.61 23.40
N ALA A 554 6.86 12.84 23.61
CA ALA A 554 5.41 13.06 23.72
C ALA A 554 4.71 12.94 22.35
N THR A 555 5.44 13.28 21.29
CA THR A 555 4.94 13.35 19.92
C THR A 555 5.86 12.55 19.00
N PRO A 556 5.77 11.21 19.00
CA PRO A 556 6.61 10.37 18.14
C PRO A 556 6.20 10.49 16.66
N VAL A 557 5.74 11.66 16.19
CA VAL A 557 5.16 11.88 14.87
C VAL A 557 6.19 11.53 13.79
N VAL A 558 5.86 10.47 13.06
CA VAL A 558 6.59 9.95 11.92
C VAL A 558 5.89 10.46 10.67
N ASN A 559 6.54 11.35 9.91
CA ASN A 559 5.96 11.90 8.68
C ASN A 559 6.04 10.89 7.52
N ASN A 560 7.05 10.01 7.54
CA ASN A 560 7.23 8.95 6.56
C ASN A 560 7.85 7.71 7.21
N LEU A 561 7.67 6.53 6.62
CA LEU A 561 8.08 5.27 7.24
C LEU A 561 9.59 5.16 7.51
N ARG A 562 10.41 5.91 6.76
CA ARG A 562 11.86 5.98 6.96
C ARG A 562 12.21 6.65 8.29
N GLU A 563 11.53 7.75 8.62
CA GLU A 563 11.71 8.42 9.92
C GLU A 563 11.42 7.45 11.07
N GLY A 564 10.32 6.69 10.99
CA GLY A 564 9.95 5.74 12.04
C GLY A 564 10.91 4.57 12.18
N ARG A 565 11.34 3.98 11.05
CA ARG A 565 12.38 2.94 11.05
C ARG A 565 13.67 3.45 11.69
N SER A 566 14.09 4.68 11.37
CA SER A 566 15.31 5.26 11.92
C SER A 566 15.27 5.50 13.44
N LEU A 567 14.08 5.74 14.00
CA LEU A 567 13.87 5.86 15.45
C LEU A 567 13.94 4.48 16.11
N LEU A 568 13.27 3.49 15.52
CA LEU A 568 13.32 2.10 15.96
C LEU A 568 14.77 1.58 16.00
N GLU A 569 15.54 1.80 14.94
CA GLU A 569 16.95 1.41 14.83
C GLU A 569 17.85 2.13 15.86
N LEU A 570 17.59 3.41 16.13
CA LEU A 570 18.37 4.18 17.12
C LEU A 570 18.20 3.61 18.52
N ILE A 571 16.94 3.47 18.95
CA ILE A 571 16.56 3.01 20.29
C ILE A 571 17.05 1.58 20.51
N SER A 572 16.71 0.69 19.58
CA SER A 572 17.04 -0.73 19.70
C SER A 572 18.51 -1.07 19.42
N GLY A 573 19.16 -0.30 18.56
CA GLY A 573 20.48 -0.63 18.03
C GLY A 573 20.51 -1.77 17.02
N LYS A 574 19.34 -2.20 16.54
CA LYS A 574 19.20 -3.26 15.54
C LYS A 574 18.92 -2.65 14.18
N VAL A 575 19.30 -3.36 13.12
CA VAL A 575 18.90 -3.04 11.74
C VAL A 575 17.58 -3.75 11.46
N TYR A 576 16.64 -3.05 10.82
CA TYR A 576 15.32 -3.59 10.48
C TYR A 576 15.11 -3.59 8.96
N ASP A 577 15.81 -4.49 8.27
CA ASP A 577 15.70 -4.64 6.80
C ASP A 577 14.31 -5.13 6.36
N ASP A 578 13.58 -5.78 7.26
CA ASP A 578 12.20 -6.23 7.08
C ASP A 578 11.17 -5.09 7.12
N VAL A 579 11.52 -3.94 7.70
CA VAL A 579 10.68 -2.74 7.72
C VAL A 579 10.93 -1.93 6.44
N ALA A 580 10.14 -2.21 5.41
CA ALA A 580 10.19 -1.48 4.16
C ALA A 580 9.72 -0.02 4.33
N VAL A 581 10.41 0.93 3.68
CA VAL A 581 10.15 2.38 3.85
C VAL A 581 9.27 2.98 2.75
N ARG A 582 8.81 2.19 1.78
CA ARG A 582 7.86 2.64 0.75
C ARG A 582 6.51 2.95 1.42
N PRO A 583 5.86 4.09 1.15
CA PRO A 583 4.63 4.50 1.83
C PRO A 583 3.43 3.66 1.37
N THR A 584 3.28 2.46 1.93
CA THR A 584 2.15 1.56 1.72
C THR A 584 1.52 1.21 3.08
N ILE A 585 0.22 0.88 3.09
CA ILE A 585 -0.47 0.48 4.34
C ILE A 585 0.21 -0.74 5.00
N PRO A 586 0.54 -1.83 4.28
CA PRO A 586 1.27 -2.95 4.89
C PRO A 586 2.56 -2.54 5.58
N ASN A 587 3.36 -1.68 4.95
CA ASN A 587 4.64 -1.24 5.51
C ASN A 587 4.43 -0.34 6.75
N ALA A 588 3.40 0.51 6.74
CA ALA A 588 3.02 1.32 7.88
C ALA A 588 2.57 0.46 9.07
N VAL A 589 1.81 -0.60 8.79
CA VAL A 589 1.37 -1.58 9.79
C VAL A 589 2.56 -2.34 10.35
N THR A 590 3.49 -2.82 9.53
CA THR A 590 4.72 -3.47 10.02
C THR A 590 5.54 -2.55 10.93
N LEU A 591 5.69 -1.28 10.57
CA LEU A 591 6.37 -0.30 11.44
C LEU A 591 5.61 -0.09 12.76
N TYR A 592 4.28 0.04 12.71
CA TYR A 592 3.43 0.14 13.89
C TYR A 592 3.57 -1.07 14.81
N GLU A 593 3.59 -2.28 14.25
CA GLU A 593 3.80 -3.53 15.00
C GLU A 593 5.12 -3.47 15.79
N LYS A 594 6.23 -3.13 15.11
CA LYS A 594 7.56 -3.10 15.74
C LYS A 594 7.71 -2.01 16.79
N LEU A 595 7.10 -0.84 16.60
CA LEU A 595 7.15 0.25 17.57
C LEU A 595 6.29 -0.05 18.81
N SER A 596 5.12 -0.66 18.60
CA SER A 596 4.18 -0.96 19.69
C SER A 596 4.76 -1.99 20.67
N THR A 597 5.50 -2.99 20.20
CA THR A 597 6.09 -4.03 21.06
C THR A 597 7.26 -3.54 21.93
N ILE A 598 7.83 -2.37 21.63
CA ILE A 598 9.01 -1.85 22.34
C ILE A 598 8.72 -0.56 23.11
N SER A 599 7.46 -0.15 23.22
CA SER A 599 7.09 1.12 23.83
C SER A 599 5.79 1.05 24.63
N VAL A 600 5.57 2.09 25.43
CA VAL A 600 4.32 2.32 26.15
C VAL A 600 3.84 3.74 25.92
N ARG A 601 2.52 3.94 25.98
CA ARG A 601 1.90 5.26 25.84
C ARG A 601 0.75 5.46 26.83
N GLU A 602 1.03 6.20 27.90
CA GLU A 602 0.00 6.80 28.76
C GLU A 602 -0.40 8.17 28.20
N LEU A 603 -1.71 8.43 28.07
CA LEU A 603 -2.26 9.76 27.78
C LEU A 603 -2.95 10.26 29.06
N PRO A 604 -2.30 11.15 29.83
CA PRO A 604 -2.93 11.72 31.01
C PRO A 604 -4.20 12.47 30.64
N THR A 605 -5.24 12.36 31.47
CA THR A 605 -6.44 13.18 31.30
C THR A 605 -6.08 14.63 31.59
N TYR A 606 -6.01 15.46 30.55
CA TYR A 606 -5.80 16.89 30.70
C TYR A 606 -7.08 17.52 31.23
N PHE A 607 -7.17 17.73 32.54
CA PHE A 607 -8.18 18.62 33.11
C PHE A 607 -7.77 20.06 32.83
N ALA A 608 -7.86 20.48 31.57
CA ALA A 608 -7.86 21.88 31.23
C ALA A 608 -9.32 22.35 31.35
N ASP A 609 -9.61 23.21 32.32
CA ASP A 609 -10.83 24.02 32.28
C ASP A 609 -10.69 24.98 31.08
N ILE A 610 -11.11 24.53 29.90
CA ILE A 610 -11.11 25.35 28.69
C ILE A 610 -12.39 26.18 28.70
N ASP A 611 -12.28 27.42 29.18
CA ASP A 611 -13.34 28.40 29.03
C ASP A 611 -13.40 28.89 27.57
N THR A 612 -14.31 28.29 26.79
CA THR A 612 -14.39 28.52 25.34
C THR A 612 -15.34 29.67 25.02
N HIS A 613 -14.79 30.78 24.53
CA HIS A 613 -15.55 31.93 24.05
C HIS A 613 -15.59 31.95 22.52
N THR A 614 -16.78 31.93 21.93
CA THR A 614 -16.96 32.09 20.48
C THR A 614 -17.39 33.52 20.16
N ILE A 615 -16.66 34.19 19.27
CA ILE A 615 -16.94 35.57 18.86
C ILE A 615 -17.25 35.60 17.36
N ASP A 616 -18.48 35.98 17.03
CA ASP A 616 -18.91 36.13 15.64
C ASP A 616 -18.34 37.42 15.04
N VAL A 617 -17.62 37.27 13.91
CA VAL A 617 -17.10 38.39 13.12
C VAL A 617 -17.79 38.40 11.76
N THR A 618 -18.47 39.50 11.45
CA THR A 618 -19.16 39.67 10.17
C THR A 618 -18.35 40.57 9.24
N ALA A 619 -18.14 40.12 8.01
CA ALA A 619 -17.49 40.89 6.95
C ALA A 619 -18.41 41.01 5.72
N LYS A 620 -18.44 42.18 5.08
CA LYS A 620 -19.21 42.36 3.84
C LYS A 620 -18.52 41.65 2.68
N LYS A 621 -19.24 40.90 1.87
CA LYS A 621 -18.69 40.25 0.67
C LYS A 621 -17.94 41.28 -0.22
N PRO A 622 -16.69 41.00 -0.64
CA PRO A 622 -15.99 41.85 -1.62
C PRO A 622 -16.82 41.99 -2.90
N PRO A 623 -17.03 43.21 -3.42
CA PRO A 623 -17.88 43.41 -4.60
C PRO A 623 -17.34 42.69 -5.84
N GLU A 624 -16.01 42.61 -5.97
CA GLU A 624 -15.30 42.10 -7.15
C GLU A 624 -15.20 40.56 -7.20
N ILE A 625 -15.53 39.86 -6.11
CA ILE A 625 -15.36 38.40 -6.02
C ILE A 625 -16.72 37.71 -5.94
N SER A 626 -16.94 36.69 -6.78
CA SER A 626 -18.17 35.88 -6.74
C SER A 626 -18.18 34.93 -5.54
N ILE A 627 -19.37 34.67 -4.98
CA ILE A 627 -19.54 33.70 -3.87
C ILE A 627 -19.08 32.30 -4.29
N ARG A 628 -19.29 31.94 -5.56
CA ARG A 628 -18.87 30.66 -6.11
C ARG A 628 -17.33 30.52 -6.08
N HIS A 629 -16.62 31.58 -6.45
CA HIS A 629 -15.15 31.59 -6.42
C HIS A 629 -14.61 31.49 -4.99
N LEU A 630 -15.20 32.24 -4.06
CA LEU A 630 -14.88 32.16 -2.63
C LEU A 630 -15.06 30.72 -2.13
N LYS A 631 -16.20 30.08 -2.38
CA LYS A 631 -16.46 28.69 -1.94
C LYS A 631 -15.49 27.66 -2.53
N SER A 632 -14.95 27.91 -3.73
CA SER A 632 -13.96 27.03 -4.37
C SER A 632 -12.52 27.31 -3.95
N ASN A 633 -12.26 28.41 -3.22
CA ASN A 633 -10.92 28.81 -2.81
C ASN A 633 -10.91 29.23 -1.33
N PRO A 634 -10.75 28.25 -0.40
CA PRO A 634 -10.75 28.50 1.04
C PRO A 634 -9.74 29.57 1.48
N LEU A 635 -8.55 29.59 0.90
CA LEU A 635 -7.51 30.59 1.21
C LEU A 635 -7.97 32.01 0.87
N ALA A 636 -8.66 32.21 -0.25
CA ALA A 636 -9.17 33.53 -0.64
C ALA A 636 -10.28 34.04 0.30
N ILE A 637 -11.13 33.14 0.81
CA ILE A 637 -12.08 33.47 1.87
C ILE A 637 -11.33 33.86 3.14
N GLU A 638 -10.38 33.04 3.56
CA GLU A 638 -9.69 33.23 4.84
C GLU A 638 -8.88 34.52 4.86
N LYS A 639 -8.16 34.89 3.79
CA LYS A 639 -7.49 36.20 3.71
C LYS A 639 -8.43 37.37 4.04
N PHE A 640 -9.65 37.34 3.51
CA PHE A 640 -10.64 38.39 3.74
C PHE A 640 -11.24 38.35 5.16
N LEU A 641 -11.52 37.15 5.68
CA LEU A 641 -12.07 36.99 7.03
C LEU A 641 -11.03 37.30 8.11
N THR A 642 -9.76 36.96 7.90
CA THR A 642 -8.66 37.33 8.80
C THR A 642 -8.62 38.84 8.98
N ASP A 643 -8.63 39.63 7.89
CA ASP A 643 -8.60 41.09 7.98
C ASP A 643 -9.76 41.64 8.82
N ALA A 644 -10.95 41.05 8.70
CA ALA A 644 -12.11 41.41 9.51
C ALA A 644 -11.99 40.96 10.98
N ARG A 645 -11.30 39.84 11.25
CA ARG A 645 -11.07 39.29 12.60
C ARG A 645 -9.95 40.01 13.35
N ILE A 646 -8.95 40.57 12.66
CA ILE A 646 -7.78 41.24 13.27
C ILE A 646 -8.17 42.19 14.43
N PRO A 647 -9.12 43.14 14.27
CA PRO A 647 -9.47 44.05 15.35
C PRO A 647 -10.03 43.36 16.60
N GLN A 648 -10.65 42.19 16.45
CA GLN A 648 -11.13 41.40 17.59
C GLN A 648 -10.02 40.55 18.18
N ILE A 649 -9.18 39.93 17.35
CA ILE A 649 -8.01 39.17 17.80
C ILE A 649 -7.12 40.05 18.69
N ILE A 650 -6.80 41.27 18.25
CA ILE A 650 -5.98 42.21 19.03
C ILE A 650 -6.59 42.55 20.39
N LYS A 651 -7.92 42.69 20.50
CA LYS A 651 -8.59 42.96 21.78
C LYS A 651 -8.52 41.80 22.77
N LEU A 652 -8.32 40.58 22.27
CA LEU A 652 -8.24 39.36 23.08
C LEU A 652 -6.81 39.01 23.48
N ILE A 653 -5.81 39.76 23.00
CA ILE A 653 -4.42 39.56 23.43
C ILE A 653 -4.30 40.04 24.87
N ASP A 654 -4.13 39.08 25.77
CA ASP A 654 -3.86 39.29 27.18
C ASP A 654 -2.66 38.43 27.61
N GLY A 655 -1.60 39.07 28.09
CA GLY A 655 -0.35 38.38 28.46
C GLY A 655 0.23 37.51 27.33
N GLN A 656 0.62 36.28 27.70
CA GLN A 656 1.14 35.29 26.74
C GLN A 656 -0.02 34.66 25.94
N THR A 657 -0.22 35.15 24.72
CA THR A 657 -1.30 34.70 23.83
C THR A 657 -0.74 33.91 22.64
N ILE A 658 -1.33 32.74 22.37
CA ILE A 658 -1.07 31.98 21.13
C ILE A 658 -2.17 32.31 20.12
N ILE A 659 -1.78 32.85 18.96
CA ILE A 659 -2.69 33.08 17.83
C ILE A 659 -2.47 31.96 16.82
N TYR A 660 -3.46 31.07 16.71
CA TYR A 660 -3.43 29.97 15.75
C TYR A 660 -4.17 30.34 14.46
N THR A 661 -3.57 30.01 13.31
CA THR A 661 -4.20 30.13 11.99
C THR A 661 -3.86 28.90 11.15
N GLU A 662 -4.85 28.34 10.47
CA GLU A 662 -4.70 27.17 9.58
C GLU A 662 -3.90 27.53 8.31
N TYR A 663 -4.08 28.75 7.80
CA TYR A 663 -3.47 29.22 6.55
C TYR A 663 -2.35 30.22 6.83
N VAL A 664 -1.24 30.07 6.10
CA VAL A 664 -0.01 30.84 6.32
C VAL A 664 0.15 31.98 5.32
N GLU A 665 -0.07 31.70 4.03
CA GLU A 665 0.25 32.60 2.91
C GLU A 665 -0.55 33.92 3.00
N ASP A 666 0.16 35.05 3.05
CA ASP A 666 -0.31 36.43 3.30
C ASP A 666 -1.09 36.70 4.60
N ILE A 667 -1.54 35.67 5.31
CA ILE A 667 -2.30 35.79 6.57
C ILE A 667 -1.35 36.07 7.74
N VAL A 668 -0.28 35.30 7.87
CA VAL A 668 0.67 35.44 8.99
C VAL A 668 1.33 36.81 8.97
N GLN A 669 1.73 37.29 7.79
CA GLN A 669 2.34 38.63 7.67
C GLN A 669 1.39 39.75 8.09
N ASN A 670 0.10 39.66 7.73
CA ASN A 670 -0.90 40.66 8.11
C ASN A 670 -1.18 40.63 9.62
N LEU A 671 -1.33 39.43 10.21
CA LEU A 671 -1.49 39.26 11.65
C LEU A 671 -0.27 39.78 12.41
N SER A 672 0.94 39.40 12.02
CA SER A 672 2.18 39.89 12.63
C SER A 672 2.28 41.41 12.63
N LYS A 673 2.02 42.06 11.49
CA LYS A 673 2.00 43.52 11.40
C LYS A 673 0.94 44.14 12.30
N ALA A 674 -0.25 43.53 12.40
CA ALA A 674 -1.30 44.04 13.26
C ALA A 674 -0.95 43.94 14.76
N VAL A 675 -0.32 42.82 15.15
CA VAL A 675 0.15 42.60 16.54
C VAL A 675 1.27 43.58 16.89
N ASP A 676 2.23 43.78 15.99
CA ASP A 676 3.33 44.75 16.13
C ASP A 676 2.80 46.19 16.23
N ASN A 677 1.90 46.58 15.31
CA ASN A 677 1.28 47.91 15.30
C ASN A 677 0.44 48.18 16.56
N ALA A 678 -0.09 47.14 17.19
CA ALA A 678 -0.80 47.23 18.46
C ALA A 678 0.15 47.31 19.68
N GLY A 679 1.47 47.23 19.47
CA GLY A 679 2.49 47.40 20.49
C GLY A 679 2.90 46.11 21.20
N TYR A 680 2.50 44.94 20.68
CA TYR A 680 2.86 43.65 21.26
C TYR A 680 4.09 43.06 20.57
N SER A 681 5.01 42.51 21.36
CA SER A 681 6.07 41.66 20.82
C SER A 681 5.48 40.35 20.32
N TYR A 682 5.95 39.86 19.17
CA TYR A 682 5.54 38.59 18.63
C TYR A 682 6.74 37.78 18.13
N ALA A 683 6.54 36.49 17.99
CA ALA A 683 7.47 35.57 17.35
C ALA A 683 6.67 34.57 16.52
N LEU A 684 7.29 33.96 15.51
CA LEU A 684 6.61 33.12 14.55
C LEU A 684 7.04 31.67 14.65
N TYR A 685 6.06 30.78 14.54
CA TYR A 685 6.28 29.35 14.38
C TYR A 685 5.52 28.84 13.16
N THR A 686 6.23 28.80 12.02
CA THR A 686 5.76 28.35 10.71
C THR A 686 6.77 27.36 10.13
N GLY A 687 6.48 26.80 8.95
CA GLY A 687 7.42 25.92 8.25
C GLY A 687 8.78 26.57 7.95
N TYR A 688 8.82 27.89 7.77
CA TYR A 688 10.00 28.65 7.32
C TYR A 688 10.62 29.54 8.42
N ASP A 689 9.80 30.05 9.34
CA ASP A 689 10.21 30.92 10.44
C ASP A 689 9.89 30.24 11.77
N ARG A 690 10.91 30.05 12.61
CA ARG A 690 10.81 29.42 13.93
C ARG A 690 11.35 30.32 15.04
N SER A 691 11.31 31.64 14.83
CA SER A 691 11.71 32.64 15.83
C SER A 691 10.94 32.54 17.15
N GLY A 692 9.76 31.90 17.14
CA GLY A 692 8.95 31.66 18.33
C GLY A 692 9.35 30.45 19.17
N LEU A 693 10.42 29.73 18.81
CA LEU A 693 11.02 28.66 19.63
C LEU A 693 12.24 29.15 20.40
#